data_AF-A0AAE3GSE1-F1
#
_entry.id   AF-A0AAE3GSE1-F1
#
_cell.length_a   1.000
_cell.length_b   1.000
_cell.length_c   1.000
_cell.angle_alpha   90.00
_cell.angle_beta   90.00
_cell.angle_gamma   90.00
#
_symmetry.space_group_name_H-M   'P 1'
#
loop_
_entity.id
_entity.type
_entity.pdbx_description
1 polymer ?
#
loop_
_entity_poly.entity_id
_entity_poly.type
_entity_poly.pdbx_seq_one_letter_code
_entity_poly.pdbx_strand_id
1 'polypeptide(L)'
;MSVDISKAFTTSSDTISDFFQRPGVGYYIPLYQRPYSWDAENIDQLIADISSGVDALLSDKNNIRFLGTVILVKESNPNENIKPQDKKALPTRIDNVIDGQQRISTIALLACLLYQRLYQTREKLPKNSNYNGLREAVDGYLATLLELFSFDLRRGSPSRKPIIIRGSVDGWTFDGSDDNNYHSEVSSFIASFIRAVTDNSKFPPIPTGSLVGKNLRRMNSLLINVEKAYDSNSDDENFPAAWQILDKIPEVDLWSYERPELVEIVNNSSNPMSGNEKLVCSLVQLFAFCHYLLRRCCFTLNEPAEDDWAFDMFQSLNATGTPLTALETFKPLVVNTVNSKSDQNEGFQGSKSEKYFNLVEQLLAPLSSASSKNKLTNEYLTLFALTHDATKLSTHFSVQRRWLTDTYNKFESIEDKEKFIHRMANVATYWEKVRQFDPNKQLVIPETENVADPDRKEAALCVLYLQQAGHKMANTILSRFYSLIIGKQPTADTEFVFACKAVAAFFTLWRSALSNAGLDEVYRKLLREKMSWEKGNYQLTVAELKTHFVTVLNDKEIGTKEEWKKKAIENLRYNEVKAVCKFALFVTSHDTIADQNNPGLMKIGTSGSSPSYLEPTKWVSEDFKTIEHVAPQKQEKSPGADWDTALYENDDYEKIGNLLLLPTKINSSASNKSWIDKWIYYSHLAETDPSNLAALKNEADINGVDLNDDTIALLQKTQHKHHIIPIVQLGATGQWDKSFVEKRTERICDILWERIYEWLL
;
A
#
# COMPACT_ATOMS: atom_id res chain seq x y z
N MET A 1 -35.04 28.14 -36.86
CA MET A 1 -33.74 27.75 -37.45
C MET A 1 -33.47 26.32 -37.01
N SER A 2 -33.16 25.41 -37.94
CA SER A 2 -32.74 24.04 -37.59
C SER A 2 -31.34 24.12 -36.99
N VAL A 3 -31.19 23.69 -35.74
CA VAL A 3 -29.87 23.53 -35.11
C VAL A 3 -29.15 22.39 -35.84
N ASP A 4 -27.97 22.69 -36.38
CA ASP A 4 -27.11 21.68 -37.00
C ASP A 4 -26.37 20.90 -35.90
N ILE A 5 -26.95 19.77 -35.50
CA ILE A 5 -26.42 18.90 -34.44
C ILE A 5 -24.99 18.44 -34.74
N SER A 6 -24.59 18.36 -36.02
CA SER A 6 -23.24 17.95 -36.41
C SER A 6 -22.15 18.94 -36.00
N LYS A 7 -22.53 20.18 -35.69
CA LYS A 7 -21.64 21.23 -35.18
C LYS A 7 -21.76 21.40 -33.67
N ALA A 8 -22.45 20.49 -32.98
CA ALA A 8 -22.74 20.69 -31.58
C ALA A 8 -21.50 20.63 -30.70
N PHE A 9 -20.63 19.70 -31.00
CA PHE A 9 -19.34 19.52 -30.35
C PHE A 9 -18.38 18.79 -31.28
N THR A 10 -17.09 19.02 -31.09
CA THR A 10 -16.04 18.23 -31.74
C THR A 10 -15.40 17.29 -30.73
N THR A 11 -15.17 16.04 -31.15
CA THR A 11 -14.49 15.03 -30.33
C THR A 11 -13.14 14.67 -30.95
N SER A 12 -12.07 14.74 -30.17
CA SER A 12 -10.73 14.27 -30.58
C SER A 12 -10.06 13.45 -29.48
N SER A 13 -8.95 12.82 -29.83
CA SER A 13 -8.06 12.17 -28.86
C SER A 13 -6.68 12.78 -29.02
N ASP A 14 -6.18 13.42 -27.99
CA ASP A 14 -4.89 14.11 -28.01
C ASP A 14 -3.94 13.43 -27.01
N THR A 15 -2.67 13.27 -27.38
CA THR A 15 -1.64 12.87 -26.40
C THR A 15 -1.47 13.99 -25.37
N ILE A 16 -0.89 13.67 -24.20
CA ILE A 16 -0.61 14.71 -23.19
C ILE A 16 0.29 15.80 -23.76
N SER A 17 1.30 15.45 -24.56
CA SER A 17 2.14 16.43 -25.24
C SER A 17 1.31 17.33 -26.15
N ASP A 18 0.48 16.76 -27.01
CA ASP A 18 -0.30 17.54 -27.99
C ASP A 18 -1.35 18.43 -27.33
N PHE A 19 -1.97 17.97 -26.23
CA PHE A 19 -2.93 18.75 -25.44
C PHE A 19 -2.31 20.01 -24.84
N PHE A 20 -1.13 19.88 -24.20
CA PHE A 20 -0.50 21.01 -23.51
C PHE A 20 0.29 21.93 -24.46
N GLN A 21 0.81 21.43 -25.58
CA GLN A 21 1.60 22.20 -26.54
C GLN A 21 0.75 23.00 -27.55
N ARG A 22 -0.56 23.13 -27.32
CA ARG A 22 -1.45 23.96 -28.16
C ARG A 22 -0.99 25.42 -28.14
N PRO A 23 -0.62 26.01 -29.29
CA PRO A 23 0.01 27.33 -29.30
C PRO A 23 -0.83 28.42 -28.64
N GLY A 24 -0.28 29.01 -27.57
CA GLY A 24 -0.85 30.19 -26.91
C GLY A 24 -2.22 29.97 -26.24
N VAL A 25 -2.54 28.71 -25.89
CA VAL A 25 -3.71 28.35 -25.10
C VAL A 25 -3.40 28.51 -23.61
N GLY A 26 -4.28 29.22 -22.89
CA GLY A 26 -4.35 29.19 -21.43
C GLY A 26 -5.64 28.51 -20.97
N TYR A 27 -5.55 27.60 -20.01
CA TYR A 27 -6.71 26.93 -19.43
C TYR A 27 -7.26 27.73 -18.25
N TYR A 28 -8.56 28.03 -18.29
CA TYR A 28 -9.24 28.78 -17.25
C TYR A 28 -10.24 27.86 -16.54
N ILE A 29 -10.09 27.68 -15.23
CA ILE A 29 -11.07 26.95 -14.41
C ILE A 29 -12.13 27.96 -13.93
N PRO A 30 -13.39 27.89 -14.39
CA PRO A 30 -14.42 28.86 -14.00
C PRO A 30 -14.72 28.85 -12.49
N LEU A 31 -15.24 29.95 -11.96
CA LEU A 31 -15.50 30.11 -10.51
C LEU A 31 -16.44 29.03 -9.94
N TYR A 32 -17.46 28.62 -10.71
CA TYR A 32 -18.47 27.64 -10.29
C TYR A 32 -17.90 26.23 -10.14
N GLN A 33 -16.70 25.97 -10.64
CA GLN A 33 -16.05 24.70 -10.47
C GLN A 33 -15.48 24.53 -9.07
N ARG A 34 -15.33 23.29 -8.60
CA ARG A 34 -14.72 23.02 -7.28
C ARG A 34 -13.22 23.35 -7.24
N PRO A 35 -12.63 23.67 -6.08
CA PRO A 35 -11.17 23.75 -5.92
C PRO A 35 -10.46 22.42 -6.20
N TYR A 36 -9.13 22.46 -6.27
CA TYR A 36 -8.32 21.24 -6.36
C TYR A 36 -8.58 20.32 -5.17
N SER A 37 -8.93 19.06 -5.44
CA SER A 37 -9.50 18.13 -4.45
C SER A 37 -9.07 16.68 -4.66
N TRP A 38 -8.10 16.39 -5.53
CA TRP A 38 -7.55 15.05 -5.66
C TRP A 38 -6.82 14.64 -4.39
N ASP A 39 -7.13 13.44 -3.90
CA ASP A 39 -6.53 12.87 -2.69
C ASP A 39 -5.33 11.97 -3.02
N ALA A 40 -4.77 11.33 -2.00
CA ALA A 40 -3.63 10.45 -2.15
C ALA A 40 -3.92 9.23 -3.05
N GLU A 41 -5.15 8.69 -3.03
CA GLU A 41 -5.51 7.54 -3.86
C GLU A 41 -5.52 7.92 -5.35
N ASN A 42 -6.00 9.13 -5.68
CA ASN A 42 -5.95 9.62 -7.05
C ASN A 42 -4.50 9.79 -7.56
N ILE A 43 -3.60 10.30 -6.72
CA ILE A 43 -2.19 10.46 -7.05
C ILE A 43 -1.52 9.10 -7.26
N ASP A 44 -1.72 8.18 -6.32
CA ASP A 44 -1.16 6.83 -6.37
C ASP A 44 -1.64 6.10 -7.63
N GLN A 45 -2.93 6.24 -7.98
CA GLN A 45 -3.49 5.66 -9.20
C GLN A 45 -2.87 6.26 -10.47
N LEU A 46 -2.74 7.59 -10.58
CA LEU A 46 -2.15 8.22 -11.77
C LEU A 46 -0.72 7.74 -12.01
N ILE A 47 0.12 7.74 -10.96
CA ILE A 47 1.51 7.31 -11.08
C ILE A 47 1.58 5.80 -11.38
N ALA A 48 0.75 4.98 -10.73
CA ALA A 48 0.68 3.55 -11.02
C ALA A 48 0.20 3.25 -12.46
N ASP A 49 -0.75 4.03 -13.00
CA ASP A 49 -1.22 3.89 -14.38
C ASP A 49 -0.11 4.18 -15.41
N ILE A 50 0.78 5.14 -15.11
CA ILE A 50 1.95 5.46 -15.95
C ILE A 50 3.02 4.38 -15.80
N SER A 51 3.36 4.01 -14.56
CA SER A 51 4.38 3.00 -14.25
C SER A 51 4.04 1.62 -14.84
N SER A 52 2.82 1.15 -14.63
CA SER A 52 2.32 -0.10 -15.23
C SER A 52 2.25 -0.02 -16.75
N GLY A 53 2.04 1.17 -17.29
CA GLY A 53 2.04 1.43 -18.71
C GLY A 53 3.43 1.21 -19.33
N VAL A 54 4.47 1.71 -18.68
CA VAL A 54 5.87 1.45 -19.05
C VAL A 54 6.17 -0.05 -18.98
N ASP A 55 5.76 -0.72 -17.91
CA ASP A 55 5.93 -2.18 -17.78
C ASP A 55 5.17 -2.95 -18.88
N ALA A 56 3.94 -2.54 -19.20
CA ALA A 56 3.16 -3.13 -20.27
C ALA A 56 3.80 -2.96 -21.66
N LEU A 57 4.48 -1.84 -21.92
CA LEU A 57 5.22 -1.64 -23.17
C LEU A 57 6.34 -2.68 -23.40
N LEU A 58 6.85 -3.30 -22.32
CA LEU A 58 7.86 -4.36 -22.44
C LEU A 58 7.32 -5.60 -23.16
N SER A 59 5.99 -5.80 -23.11
CA SER A 59 5.30 -6.94 -23.73
C SER A 59 4.42 -6.54 -24.92
N ASP A 60 3.83 -5.34 -24.89
CA ASP A 60 2.84 -4.86 -25.85
C ASP A 60 3.18 -3.43 -26.31
N LYS A 61 3.87 -3.32 -27.44
CA LYS A 61 4.34 -2.03 -28.01
C LYS A 61 3.22 -1.06 -28.40
N ASN A 62 1.98 -1.54 -28.49
CA ASN A 62 0.80 -0.75 -28.83
C ASN A 62 0.02 -0.30 -27.60
N ASN A 63 0.55 -0.53 -26.39
CA ASN A 63 -0.10 -0.11 -25.16
C ASN A 63 -0.25 1.43 -25.10
N ILE A 64 -1.47 1.88 -24.86
CA ILE A 64 -1.82 3.28 -24.62
C ILE A 64 -2.68 3.38 -23.36
N ARG A 65 -2.67 4.56 -22.74
CA ARG A 65 -3.46 4.87 -21.55
C ARG A 65 -4.41 6.03 -21.81
N PHE A 66 -5.69 5.81 -21.59
CA PHE A 66 -6.68 6.88 -21.53
C PHE A 66 -6.73 7.45 -20.12
N LEU A 67 -6.46 8.75 -19.95
CA LEU A 67 -6.57 9.48 -18.69
C LEU A 67 -7.95 10.15 -18.50
N GLY A 68 -8.95 9.66 -19.23
CA GLY A 68 -10.35 10.12 -19.18
C GLY A 68 -10.65 11.29 -20.13
N THR A 69 -11.86 11.83 -19.96
CA THR A 69 -12.42 12.87 -20.85
C THR A 69 -12.18 14.28 -20.32
N VAL A 70 -11.81 15.23 -21.16
CA VAL A 70 -11.72 16.67 -20.81
C VAL A 70 -12.74 17.42 -21.66
N ILE A 71 -13.52 18.29 -21.03
CA ILE A 71 -14.51 19.13 -21.71
C ILE A 71 -14.02 20.57 -21.67
N LEU A 72 -13.80 21.15 -22.84
CA LEU A 72 -13.27 22.50 -23.00
C LEU A 72 -14.24 23.36 -23.79
N VAL A 73 -14.57 24.55 -23.29
CA VAL A 73 -15.33 25.55 -24.06
C VAL A 73 -14.41 26.71 -24.37
N LYS A 74 -14.31 27.08 -25.65
CA LYS A 74 -13.52 28.25 -26.05
C LYS A 74 -14.17 29.52 -25.51
N GLU A 75 -13.40 30.32 -24.77
CA GLU A 75 -13.88 31.60 -24.25
C GLU A 75 -14.09 32.60 -25.41
N SER A 76 -15.32 33.08 -25.55
CA SER A 76 -15.72 33.98 -26.63
C SER A 76 -15.41 35.44 -26.34
N ASN A 77 -15.52 35.86 -25.07
CA ASN A 77 -15.29 37.24 -24.63
C ASN A 77 -14.27 37.34 -23.48
N PRO A 78 -12.98 37.00 -23.70
CA PRO A 78 -11.94 37.06 -22.67
C PRO A 78 -11.85 38.37 -21.89
N ASN A 79 -12.08 39.51 -22.57
CA ASN A 79 -11.97 40.84 -21.98
C ASN A 79 -13.02 41.10 -20.89
N GLU A 80 -14.16 40.43 -20.96
CA GLU A 80 -15.28 40.60 -20.03
C GLU A 80 -15.29 39.49 -18.99
N ASN A 81 -15.14 38.24 -19.44
CA ASN A 81 -15.40 37.04 -18.63
C ASN A 81 -14.21 36.64 -17.73
N ILE A 82 -12.98 37.02 -18.10
CA ILE A 82 -11.79 36.68 -17.31
C ILE A 82 -11.55 37.76 -16.27
N LYS A 83 -11.68 37.41 -15.00
CA LYS A 83 -11.37 38.23 -13.83
C LYS A 83 -10.68 37.40 -12.74
N PRO A 84 -9.75 37.96 -11.95
CA PRO A 84 -9.06 39.25 -12.17
C PRO A 84 -8.24 39.26 -13.48
N GLN A 85 -7.91 40.44 -13.99
CA GLN A 85 -7.36 40.58 -15.35
C GLN A 85 -6.33 41.69 -15.49
N ASP A 86 -5.18 41.33 -16.04
CA ASP A 86 -4.28 42.24 -16.73
C ASP A 86 -4.43 42.03 -18.24
N LYS A 87 -4.97 43.03 -18.94
CA LYS A 87 -5.25 42.95 -20.39
C LYS A 87 -4.00 42.66 -21.22
N LYS A 88 -2.81 43.03 -20.74
CA LYS A 88 -1.55 42.78 -21.47
C LYS A 88 -1.09 41.33 -21.36
N ALA A 89 -1.57 40.61 -20.35
CA ALA A 89 -1.16 39.26 -20.00
C ALA A 89 -2.14 38.16 -20.45
N LEU A 90 -3.20 38.51 -21.18
CA LEU A 90 -4.13 37.52 -21.71
C LEU A 90 -3.47 36.62 -22.77
N PRO A 91 -3.67 35.28 -22.69
CA PRO A 91 -3.29 34.34 -23.74
C PRO A 91 -4.00 34.64 -25.06
N THR A 92 -3.49 34.09 -26.17
CA THR A 92 -4.13 34.23 -27.49
C THR A 92 -5.42 33.43 -27.63
N ARG A 93 -5.54 32.32 -26.89
CA ARG A 93 -6.74 31.51 -26.79
C ARG A 93 -6.93 31.11 -25.33
N ILE A 94 -8.16 31.18 -24.84
CA ILE A 94 -8.51 30.75 -23.49
C ILE A 94 -9.60 29.70 -23.61
N ASP A 95 -9.36 28.54 -23.01
CA ASP A 95 -10.32 27.44 -22.98
C ASP A 95 -10.80 27.25 -21.53
N ASN A 96 -12.10 27.42 -21.33
CA ASN A 96 -12.79 27.18 -20.07
C ASN A 96 -12.88 25.67 -19.82
N VAL A 97 -12.37 25.22 -18.68
CA VAL A 97 -12.33 23.80 -18.32
C VAL A 97 -13.61 23.44 -17.58
N ILE A 98 -14.52 22.75 -18.26
CA ILE A 98 -15.81 22.33 -17.71
C ILE A 98 -15.69 20.97 -17.00
N ASP A 99 -14.83 20.09 -17.51
CA ASP A 99 -14.47 18.82 -16.85
C ASP A 99 -13.00 18.47 -17.08
N GLY A 100 -12.43 17.69 -16.17
CA GLY A 100 -11.04 17.25 -16.23
C GLY A 100 -10.04 18.16 -15.51
N GLN A 101 -10.51 19.23 -14.85
CA GLN A 101 -9.67 20.21 -14.16
C GLN A 101 -8.64 19.58 -13.20
N GLN A 102 -9.01 18.56 -12.43
CA GLN A 102 -8.10 17.98 -11.43
C GLN A 102 -6.97 17.24 -12.14
N ARG A 103 -7.29 16.51 -13.22
CA ARG A 103 -6.34 15.73 -14.01
C ARG A 103 -5.30 16.64 -14.66
N ILE A 104 -5.76 17.68 -15.36
CA ILE A 104 -4.84 18.62 -16.04
C ILE A 104 -3.99 19.41 -15.04
N SER A 105 -4.55 19.84 -13.90
CA SER A 105 -3.77 20.49 -12.83
C SER A 105 -2.71 19.56 -12.25
N THR A 106 -3.04 18.31 -11.95
CA THR A 106 -2.07 17.35 -11.40
C THR A 106 -0.97 17.01 -12.41
N ILE A 107 -1.29 16.86 -13.69
CA ILE A 107 -0.28 16.60 -14.72
C ILE A 107 0.67 17.80 -14.86
N ALA A 108 0.17 19.04 -14.80
CA ALA A 108 1.02 20.23 -14.79
C ALA A 108 1.96 20.26 -13.57
N LEU A 109 1.46 19.93 -12.37
CA LEU A 109 2.27 19.82 -11.15
C LEU A 109 3.30 18.68 -11.23
N LEU A 110 2.92 17.53 -11.79
CA LEU A 110 3.82 16.40 -12.04
C LEU A 110 4.93 16.80 -13.02
N ALA A 111 4.61 17.57 -14.06
CA ALA A 111 5.58 18.08 -15.00
C ALA A 111 6.61 19.02 -14.34
N CYS A 112 6.22 19.86 -13.37
CA CYS A 112 7.17 20.63 -12.57
C CYS A 112 8.15 19.72 -11.81
N LEU A 113 7.65 18.65 -11.17
CA LEU A 113 8.51 17.70 -10.46
C LEU A 113 9.46 16.95 -11.40
N LEU A 114 8.96 16.43 -12.52
CA LEU A 114 9.77 15.78 -13.55
C LEU A 114 10.85 16.72 -14.10
N TYR A 115 10.49 17.98 -14.36
CA TYR A 115 11.43 19.01 -14.78
C TYR A 115 12.53 19.19 -13.74
N GLN A 116 12.17 19.36 -12.48
CA GLN A 116 13.13 19.53 -11.39
C GLN A 116 14.07 18.32 -11.27
N ARG A 117 13.55 17.10 -11.36
CA ARG A 117 14.34 15.86 -11.28
C ARG A 117 15.33 15.73 -12.44
N LEU A 118 14.85 15.90 -13.67
CA LEU A 118 15.70 15.85 -14.85
C LEU A 118 16.78 16.94 -14.82
N TYR A 119 16.43 18.16 -14.41
CA TYR A 119 17.38 19.25 -14.25
C TYR A 119 18.47 18.93 -13.21
N GLN A 120 18.07 18.45 -12.02
CA GLN A 120 19.02 18.08 -10.97
C GLN A 120 19.92 16.92 -11.36
N THR A 121 19.40 15.93 -12.10
CA THR A 121 20.18 14.80 -12.59
C THR A 121 21.16 15.23 -13.68
N ARG A 122 20.74 16.12 -14.59
CA ARG A 122 21.60 16.74 -15.61
C ARG A 122 22.77 17.50 -15.00
N GLU A 123 22.55 18.30 -13.95
CA GLU A 123 23.61 19.05 -13.26
C GLU A 123 24.64 18.13 -12.58
N LYS A 124 24.25 16.91 -12.22
CA LYS A 124 25.15 15.89 -11.65
C LYS A 124 25.92 15.11 -12.71
N LEU A 125 25.54 15.17 -14.00
CA LEU A 125 26.22 14.42 -15.06
C LEU A 125 27.67 14.89 -15.26
N PRO A 126 28.65 13.99 -15.44
CA PRO A 126 30.06 14.35 -15.64
C PRO A 126 30.27 15.18 -16.90
N LYS A 127 30.91 16.36 -16.80
CA LYS A 127 31.08 17.35 -17.90
C LYS A 127 31.87 16.89 -19.14
N ASN A 128 32.25 15.62 -19.22
CA ASN A 128 32.96 15.08 -20.38
C ASN A 128 32.02 14.93 -21.60
N SER A 129 32.63 14.75 -22.78
CA SER A 129 31.94 14.69 -24.07
C SER A 129 30.97 13.51 -24.21
N ASN A 130 31.22 12.41 -23.50
CA ASN A 130 30.42 11.18 -23.61
C ASN A 130 28.98 11.38 -23.11
N TYR A 131 28.73 12.38 -22.25
CA TYR A 131 27.38 12.70 -21.77
C TYR A 131 26.74 13.91 -22.47
N ASN A 132 27.38 14.50 -23.48
CA ASN A 132 26.83 15.69 -24.16
C ASN A 132 25.49 15.39 -24.82
N GLY A 133 25.41 14.27 -25.53
CA GLY A 133 24.16 13.87 -26.16
C GLY A 133 23.07 13.52 -25.13
N LEU A 134 23.44 13.00 -23.97
CA LEU A 134 22.50 12.76 -22.87
C LEU A 134 21.97 14.09 -22.28
N ARG A 135 22.83 15.11 -22.14
CA ARG A 135 22.39 16.46 -21.75
C ARG A 135 21.43 17.06 -22.76
N GLU A 136 21.73 16.91 -24.05
CA GLU A 136 20.85 17.37 -25.14
C GLU A 136 19.48 16.69 -25.06
N ALA A 137 19.44 15.37 -24.82
CA ALA A 137 18.19 14.65 -24.62
C ALA A 137 17.42 15.19 -23.40
N VAL A 138 18.11 15.40 -22.26
CA VAL A 138 17.47 16.02 -21.09
C VAL A 138 16.92 17.40 -21.43
N ASP A 139 17.68 18.25 -22.13
CA ASP A 139 17.26 19.60 -22.50
C ASP A 139 16.01 19.58 -23.39
N GLY A 140 15.88 18.59 -24.29
CA GLY A 140 14.67 18.37 -25.08
C GLY A 140 13.43 18.01 -24.23
N TYR A 141 13.59 17.14 -23.23
CA TYR A 141 12.51 16.84 -22.28
C TYR A 141 12.17 18.04 -21.41
N LEU A 142 13.17 18.79 -20.91
CA LEU A 142 12.94 20.00 -20.13
C LEU A 142 12.12 21.04 -20.91
N ALA A 143 12.45 21.25 -22.19
CA ALA A 143 11.69 22.13 -23.07
C ALA A 143 10.24 21.65 -23.24
N THR A 144 10.03 20.35 -23.45
CA THR A 144 8.69 19.77 -23.59
C THR A 144 7.87 19.89 -22.30
N LEU A 145 8.47 19.53 -21.15
CA LEU A 145 7.83 19.60 -19.84
C LEU A 145 7.48 21.04 -19.43
N LEU A 146 8.29 22.02 -19.84
CA LEU A 146 8.01 23.44 -19.60
C LEU A 146 6.67 23.88 -20.24
N GLU A 147 6.32 23.32 -21.40
CA GLU A 147 5.03 23.58 -22.05
C GLU A 147 3.84 22.91 -21.33
N LEU A 148 4.07 21.90 -20.48
CA LEU A 148 2.99 21.23 -19.73
C LEU A 148 2.46 22.06 -18.56
N PHE A 149 3.26 22.99 -18.04
CA PHE A 149 2.86 23.84 -16.91
C PHE A 149 2.91 25.33 -17.23
N SER A 150 3.39 25.73 -18.41
CA SER A 150 3.43 27.13 -18.82
C SER A 150 3.08 27.31 -20.29
N PHE A 151 2.62 28.51 -20.65
CA PHE A 151 2.62 28.99 -22.03
C PHE A 151 3.45 30.27 -22.10
N ASP A 152 4.03 30.55 -23.27
CA ASP A 152 4.83 31.75 -23.50
C ASP A 152 3.99 32.88 -24.11
N LEU A 153 3.84 33.99 -23.39
CA LEU A 153 3.22 35.22 -23.93
C LEU A 153 4.14 35.93 -24.91
N ARG A 154 5.44 35.60 -24.94
CA ARG A 154 6.52 36.32 -25.66
C ARG A 154 6.72 37.78 -25.22
N ARG A 155 6.08 38.17 -24.11
CA ARG A 155 6.10 39.52 -23.52
C ARG A 155 5.83 39.47 -22.02
N GLY A 156 6.21 40.53 -21.31
CA GLY A 156 6.12 40.62 -19.86
C GLY A 156 7.26 39.88 -19.15
N SER A 157 7.35 40.05 -17.83
CA SER A 157 8.42 39.48 -16.99
C SER A 157 7.84 38.67 -15.82
N PRO A 158 8.00 37.33 -15.77
CA PRO A 158 8.59 36.46 -16.80
C PRO A 158 7.70 36.35 -18.05
N SER A 159 8.24 36.02 -19.23
CA SER A 159 7.41 35.91 -20.45
C SER A 159 6.44 34.72 -20.41
N ARG A 160 6.85 33.64 -19.75
CA ARG A 160 6.03 32.46 -19.51
C ARG A 160 5.10 32.66 -18.33
N LYS A 161 3.86 32.19 -18.45
CA LYS A 161 2.83 32.27 -17.40
C LYS A 161 2.26 30.88 -17.11
N PRO A 162 1.67 30.66 -15.92
CA PRO A 162 1.01 29.40 -15.61
C PRO A 162 0.00 29.00 -16.67
N ILE A 163 0.07 27.75 -17.15
CA ILE A 163 -0.84 27.25 -18.20
C ILE A 163 -2.28 27.15 -17.75
N ILE A 164 -2.49 27.02 -16.44
CA ILE A 164 -3.80 26.90 -15.83
C ILE A 164 -3.96 27.87 -14.67
N ILE A 165 -5.09 28.58 -14.65
CA ILE A 165 -5.47 29.51 -13.58
C ILE A 165 -6.91 29.29 -13.15
N ARG A 166 -7.26 29.71 -11.95
CA ARG A 166 -8.63 29.64 -11.42
C ARG A 166 -9.31 31.00 -11.44
N GLY A 167 -10.53 31.02 -11.97
CA GLY A 167 -11.36 32.21 -12.04
C GLY A 167 -11.68 32.85 -10.70
N SER A 168 -11.75 34.19 -10.71
CA SER A 168 -11.97 35.09 -9.57
C SER A 168 -10.92 35.04 -8.46
N VAL A 169 -9.94 34.14 -8.56
CA VAL A 169 -8.88 33.95 -7.58
C VAL A 169 -7.53 34.33 -8.19
N ASP A 170 -7.29 33.88 -9.42
CA ASP A 170 -6.04 34.05 -10.14
C ASP A 170 -6.23 34.90 -11.39
N GLY A 171 -5.18 35.63 -11.77
CA GLY A 171 -5.13 36.37 -13.02
C GLY A 171 -3.74 36.30 -13.63
N TRP A 172 -3.66 36.04 -14.93
CA TRP A 172 -2.39 36.22 -15.63
C TRP A 172 -1.94 37.68 -15.50
N THR A 173 -0.67 37.86 -15.19
CA THR A 173 -0.09 39.18 -14.90
C THR A 173 1.07 39.49 -15.83
N PHE A 174 1.20 40.73 -16.29
CA PHE A 174 2.25 41.11 -17.25
C PHE A 174 3.61 41.20 -16.55
N ASP A 175 3.69 42.04 -15.50
CA ASP A 175 4.87 42.28 -14.65
C ASP A 175 4.53 42.28 -13.14
N GLY A 176 3.35 41.78 -12.73
CA GLY A 176 2.97 41.72 -11.32
C GLY A 176 3.70 40.64 -10.52
N SER A 177 3.70 40.78 -9.19
CA SER A 177 4.23 39.75 -8.28
C SER A 177 3.31 38.53 -8.23
N ASP A 178 3.88 37.33 -8.02
CA ASP A 178 3.09 36.10 -7.96
C ASP A 178 2.08 36.13 -6.82
N ASP A 179 2.50 36.55 -5.63
CA ASP A 179 1.68 36.56 -4.41
C ASP A 179 0.39 37.39 -4.53
N ASN A 180 0.39 38.39 -5.42
CA ASN A 180 -0.77 39.27 -5.63
C ASN A 180 -1.69 38.79 -6.77
N ASN A 181 -1.25 37.85 -7.61
CA ASN A 181 -1.94 37.48 -8.85
C ASN A 181 -2.29 36.00 -8.94
N TYR A 182 -1.59 35.12 -8.21
CA TYR A 182 -1.82 33.67 -8.19
C TYR A 182 -2.04 33.21 -6.75
N HIS A 183 -3.29 33.20 -6.31
CA HIS A 183 -3.67 32.85 -4.94
C HIS A 183 -4.09 31.39 -4.81
N SER A 184 -4.53 30.74 -5.89
CA SER A 184 -4.78 29.30 -5.86
C SER A 184 -3.45 28.55 -5.78
N GLU A 185 -3.39 27.50 -4.96
CA GLU A 185 -2.14 26.82 -4.67
C GLU A 185 -1.49 26.21 -5.92
N VAL A 186 -2.30 25.75 -6.88
CA VAL A 186 -1.83 25.17 -8.14
C VAL A 186 -1.10 26.24 -8.97
N SER A 187 -1.77 27.37 -9.26
CA SER A 187 -1.17 28.43 -10.07
C SER A 187 -0.03 29.13 -9.33
N SER A 188 -0.14 29.30 -8.02
CA SER A 188 0.91 29.90 -7.17
C SER A 188 2.21 29.10 -7.24
N PHE A 189 2.11 27.77 -7.05
CA PHE A 189 3.27 26.88 -7.15
C PHE A 189 3.86 26.90 -8.57
N ILE A 190 3.03 26.79 -9.61
CA ILE A 190 3.47 26.84 -11.01
C ILE A 190 4.16 28.18 -11.33
N ALA A 191 3.60 29.31 -10.89
CA ALA A 191 4.17 30.63 -11.14
C ALA A 191 5.55 30.79 -10.49
N SER A 192 5.67 30.40 -9.22
CA SER A 192 6.93 30.39 -8.49
C SER A 192 7.96 29.46 -9.16
N PHE A 193 7.51 28.32 -9.68
CA PHE A 193 8.37 27.38 -10.41
C PHE A 193 8.85 27.97 -11.74
N ILE A 194 7.98 28.63 -12.50
CA ILE A 194 8.32 29.34 -13.75
C ILE A 194 9.37 30.43 -13.48
N ARG A 195 9.22 31.21 -12.39
CA ARG A 195 10.24 32.20 -12.01
C ARG A 195 11.57 31.53 -11.71
N ALA A 196 11.57 30.43 -10.96
CA ALA A 196 12.81 29.70 -10.68
C ALA A 196 13.51 29.22 -11.96
N VAL A 197 12.76 28.73 -12.94
CA VAL A 197 13.29 28.35 -14.26
C VAL A 197 13.82 29.56 -15.02
N THR A 198 13.08 30.67 -15.04
CA THR A 198 13.42 31.89 -15.79
C THR A 198 14.67 32.57 -15.24
N ASP A 199 14.76 32.68 -13.91
CA ASP A 199 15.84 33.36 -13.21
C ASP A 199 17.05 32.44 -12.96
N ASN A 200 16.96 31.17 -13.38
CA ASN A 200 17.92 30.11 -13.07
C ASN A 200 18.25 30.04 -11.56
N SER A 201 17.21 30.14 -10.73
CA SER A 201 17.30 30.17 -9.27
C SER A 201 16.83 28.85 -8.64
N LYS A 202 16.84 28.78 -7.31
CA LYS A 202 16.45 27.56 -6.60
C LYS A 202 14.94 27.32 -6.76
N PHE A 203 14.56 26.11 -7.17
CA PHE A 203 13.16 25.70 -7.24
C PHE A 203 12.42 25.89 -5.90
N PRO A 204 11.13 26.26 -5.95
CA PRO A 204 10.34 26.51 -4.74
C PRO A 204 10.23 25.25 -3.87
N PRO A 205 10.24 25.38 -2.53
CA PRO A 205 10.01 24.25 -1.64
C PRO A 205 8.58 23.74 -1.75
N ILE A 206 8.37 22.45 -1.50
CA ILE A 206 7.02 21.86 -1.50
C ILE A 206 6.24 22.37 -0.26
N PRO A 207 5.03 22.95 -0.43
CA PRO A 207 4.26 23.53 0.68
C PRO A 207 3.93 22.57 1.83
N THR A 208 4.21 22.94 3.08
CA THR A 208 4.00 22.12 4.28
C THR A 208 2.66 22.46 4.96
N GLY A 209 1.55 21.92 4.48
CA GLY A 209 0.25 22.11 5.13
C GLY A 209 -0.95 21.91 4.23
N SER A 210 -0.75 22.01 2.91
CA SER A 210 -1.86 21.95 1.96
C SER A 210 -2.02 20.61 1.25
N LEU A 211 -3.18 20.43 0.60
CA LEU A 211 -3.47 19.24 -0.21
C LEU A 211 -2.52 19.16 -1.41
N VAL A 212 -2.28 20.28 -2.11
CA VAL A 212 -1.30 20.33 -3.22
C VAL A 212 0.09 19.96 -2.71
N GLY A 213 0.52 20.50 -1.57
CA GLY A 213 1.81 20.17 -0.97
C GLY A 213 1.94 18.71 -0.53
N LYS A 214 0.88 18.11 0.02
CA LYS A 214 0.82 16.67 0.35
C LYS A 214 0.97 15.81 -0.91
N ASN A 215 0.25 16.16 -1.98
CA ASN A 215 0.30 15.44 -3.24
C ASN A 215 1.64 15.59 -3.97
N LEU A 216 2.24 16.79 -3.97
CA LEU A 216 3.58 17.03 -4.50
C LEU A 216 4.63 16.17 -3.77
N ARG A 217 4.57 16.10 -2.42
CA ARG A 217 5.46 15.19 -1.65
C ARG A 217 5.24 13.74 -2.04
N ARG A 218 3.98 13.31 -2.17
CA ARG A 218 3.64 11.93 -2.54
C ARG A 218 4.17 11.58 -3.93
N MET A 219 3.89 12.41 -4.95
CA MET A 219 4.43 12.26 -6.31
C MET A 219 5.96 12.24 -6.29
N ASN A 220 6.58 13.15 -5.55
CA ASN A 220 8.03 13.22 -5.44
C ASN A 220 8.64 11.96 -4.81
N SER A 221 8.00 11.37 -3.80
CA SER A 221 8.41 10.08 -3.24
C SER A 221 8.27 8.93 -4.25
N LEU A 222 7.17 8.87 -5.00
CA LEU A 222 6.96 7.83 -6.01
C LEU A 222 7.96 7.96 -7.18
N LEU A 223 8.30 9.18 -7.61
CA LEU A 223 9.33 9.41 -8.63
C LEU A 223 10.73 8.99 -8.16
N ILE A 224 11.04 9.08 -6.86
CA ILE A 224 12.30 8.52 -6.31
C ILE A 224 12.35 7.02 -6.52
N ASN A 225 11.22 6.32 -6.35
CA ASN A 225 11.17 4.88 -6.56
C ASN A 225 11.40 4.55 -8.05
N VAL A 226 10.81 5.32 -8.97
CA VAL A 226 11.05 5.21 -10.41
C VAL A 226 12.53 5.42 -10.75
N GLU A 227 13.16 6.48 -10.23
CA GLU A 227 14.58 6.78 -10.46
C GLU A 227 15.55 5.72 -9.93
N LYS A 228 15.11 4.95 -8.93
CA LYS A 228 15.91 3.95 -8.22
C LYS A 228 15.51 2.52 -8.55
N ALA A 229 14.62 2.29 -9.50
CA ALA A 229 14.16 0.95 -9.84
C ALA A 229 15.27 0.06 -10.46
N TYR A 230 16.45 0.62 -10.73
CA TYR A 230 17.65 -0.16 -11.06
C TYR A 230 18.24 -0.89 -9.84
N ASP A 231 17.89 -0.48 -8.61
CA ASP A 231 18.35 -1.08 -7.37
C ASP A 231 17.43 -2.25 -6.99
N SER A 232 17.97 -3.47 -7.09
CA SER A 232 17.25 -4.71 -6.78
C SER A 232 16.88 -4.86 -5.30
N ASN A 233 17.41 -4.01 -4.42
CA ASN A 233 17.03 -3.96 -3.00
C ASN A 233 15.92 -2.95 -2.69
N SER A 234 15.40 -2.23 -3.70
CA SER A 234 14.24 -1.37 -3.48
C SER A 234 13.00 -2.23 -3.20
N ASP A 235 12.31 -1.95 -2.09
CA ASP A 235 11.11 -2.68 -1.63
C ASP A 235 9.91 -2.61 -2.59
N ASP A 236 10.06 -1.97 -3.75
CA ASP A 236 8.97 -1.55 -4.65
C ASP A 236 9.27 -1.99 -6.10
N GLU A 237 9.00 -3.25 -6.43
CA GLU A 237 9.11 -3.86 -7.78
C GLU A 237 8.10 -3.28 -8.81
N ASN A 238 7.69 -2.01 -8.67
CA ASN A 238 6.56 -1.44 -9.42
C ASN A 238 6.99 -0.68 -10.69
N PHE A 239 8.28 -0.63 -11.02
CA PHE A 239 8.79 -0.03 -12.25
C PHE A 239 9.97 -0.84 -12.81
N PRO A 240 10.10 -1.00 -14.13
CA PRO A 240 11.17 -1.82 -14.71
C PRO A 240 12.55 -1.19 -14.56
N ALA A 241 13.56 -2.05 -14.46
CA ALA A 241 14.95 -1.62 -14.41
C ALA A 241 15.43 -1.08 -15.76
N ALA A 242 16.48 -0.25 -15.74
CA ALA A 242 16.99 0.43 -16.94
C ALA A 242 17.37 -0.54 -18.08
N TRP A 243 17.97 -1.69 -17.77
CA TRP A 243 18.32 -2.71 -18.77
C TRP A 243 17.10 -3.39 -19.39
N GLN A 244 16.03 -3.60 -18.61
CA GLN A 244 14.77 -4.18 -19.14
C GLN A 244 14.09 -3.19 -20.09
N ILE A 245 14.14 -1.91 -19.75
CA ILE A 245 13.62 -0.82 -20.58
C ILE A 245 14.38 -0.80 -21.92
N LEU A 246 15.71 -0.75 -21.90
CA LEU A 246 16.52 -0.68 -23.13
C LEU A 246 16.42 -1.93 -24.00
N ASP A 247 16.14 -3.10 -23.41
CA ASP A 247 15.94 -4.35 -24.18
C ASP A 247 14.63 -4.34 -24.99
N LYS A 248 13.58 -3.67 -24.50
CA LYS A 248 12.23 -3.76 -25.09
C LYS A 248 11.70 -2.47 -25.70
N ILE A 249 12.08 -1.32 -25.16
CA ILE A 249 11.65 0.01 -25.61
C ILE A 249 12.73 0.60 -26.54
N PRO A 250 12.38 1.00 -27.77
CA PRO A 250 13.33 1.57 -28.71
C PRO A 250 14.02 2.83 -28.17
N GLU A 251 15.34 2.94 -28.36
CA GLU A 251 16.13 4.11 -27.92
C GLU A 251 15.64 5.44 -28.50
N VAL A 252 15.14 5.43 -29.73
CA VAL A 252 14.55 6.60 -30.39
C VAL A 252 13.39 7.18 -29.59
N ASP A 253 12.61 6.33 -28.91
CA ASP A 253 11.48 6.75 -28.07
C ASP A 253 11.98 7.40 -26.76
N LEU A 254 13.14 6.98 -26.26
CA LEU A 254 13.71 7.47 -25.02
C LEU A 254 14.52 8.75 -25.20
N TRP A 255 15.38 8.83 -26.22
CA TRP A 255 16.33 9.95 -26.41
C TRP A 255 16.65 10.25 -27.88
N SER A 256 15.66 10.07 -28.76
CA SER A 256 15.62 10.50 -30.18
C SER A 256 16.49 9.74 -31.19
N TYR A 257 17.58 9.08 -30.79
CA TYR A 257 18.41 8.26 -31.68
C TYR A 257 19.24 7.24 -30.89
N GLU A 258 19.81 6.23 -31.56
CA GLU A 258 20.61 5.18 -30.92
C GLU A 258 21.91 5.72 -30.32
N ARG A 259 22.23 5.30 -29.09
CA ARG A 259 23.42 5.70 -28.32
C ARG A 259 24.09 4.47 -27.71
N PRO A 260 24.76 3.63 -28.52
CA PRO A 260 25.34 2.36 -28.07
C PRO A 260 26.27 2.51 -26.86
N GLU A 261 26.99 3.63 -26.77
CA GLU A 261 27.89 3.93 -25.66
C GLU A 261 27.18 4.08 -24.31
N LEU A 262 25.92 4.53 -24.29
CA LEU A 262 25.13 4.63 -23.07
C LEU A 262 24.46 3.30 -22.72
N VAL A 263 24.03 2.55 -23.74
CA VAL A 263 23.49 1.20 -23.58
C VAL A 263 24.55 0.27 -22.97
N GLU A 264 25.81 0.41 -23.41
CA GLU A 264 26.93 -0.35 -22.85
C GLU A 264 27.14 -0.06 -21.36
N ILE A 265 27.02 1.20 -20.92
CA ILE A 265 27.11 1.58 -19.51
C ILE A 265 26.02 0.88 -18.68
N VAL A 266 24.79 0.82 -19.19
CA VAL A 266 23.67 0.19 -18.47
C VAL A 266 23.82 -1.34 -18.42
N ASN A 267 24.16 -1.97 -19.56
CA ASN A 267 24.25 -3.43 -19.65
C ASN A 267 25.49 -4.00 -18.94
N ASN A 268 26.59 -3.26 -18.90
CA ASN A 268 27.85 -3.68 -18.26
C ASN A 268 28.06 -3.01 -16.89
N SER A 269 26.97 -2.57 -16.24
CA SER A 269 27.04 -1.89 -14.96
C SER A 269 27.70 -2.72 -13.85
N SER A 270 28.56 -2.08 -13.08
CA SER A 270 29.28 -2.68 -11.96
C SER A 270 28.36 -3.07 -10.79
N ASN A 271 28.77 -4.04 -9.97
CA ASN A 271 28.10 -4.36 -8.70
C ASN A 271 29.08 -4.21 -7.52
N PRO A 272 28.97 -3.17 -6.68
CA PRO A 272 27.98 -2.10 -6.71
C PRO A 272 28.21 -1.07 -7.83
N MET A 273 27.13 -0.50 -8.36
CA MET A 273 27.20 0.54 -9.39
C MET A 273 27.91 1.81 -8.89
N SER A 274 28.75 2.37 -9.73
CA SER A 274 29.33 3.71 -9.61
C SER A 274 28.26 4.81 -9.65
N GLY A 275 28.60 6.00 -9.19
CA GLY A 275 27.68 7.15 -9.24
C GLY A 275 27.22 7.50 -10.65
N ASN A 276 28.08 7.32 -11.66
CA ASN A 276 27.75 7.65 -13.05
C ASN A 276 26.79 6.62 -13.67
N GLU A 277 27.03 5.32 -13.45
CA GLU A 277 26.13 4.25 -13.91
C GLU A 277 24.72 4.44 -13.33
N LYS A 278 24.64 4.80 -12.03
CA LYS A 278 23.37 5.12 -11.36
C LYS A 278 22.66 6.30 -12.04
N LEU A 279 23.37 7.38 -12.36
CA LEU A 279 22.78 8.55 -13.03
C LEU A 279 22.22 8.19 -14.42
N VAL A 280 22.95 7.38 -15.20
CA VAL A 280 22.48 6.92 -16.52
C VAL A 280 21.24 6.04 -16.38
N CYS A 281 21.25 5.09 -15.44
CA CYS A 281 20.08 4.23 -15.18
C CYS A 281 18.85 5.03 -14.75
N SER A 282 19.02 5.99 -13.83
CA SER A 282 17.94 6.89 -13.41
C SER A 282 17.37 7.70 -14.57
N LEU A 283 18.21 8.16 -15.50
CA LEU A 283 17.76 8.90 -16.68
C LEU A 283 16.98 8.03 -17.66
N VAL A 284 17.42 6.79 -17.92
CA VAL A 284 16.65 5.83 -18.73
C VAL A 284 15.24 5.65 -18.15
N GLN A 285 15.14 5.49 -16.83
CA GLN A 285 13.87 5.28 -16.14
C GLN A 285 12.97 6.52 -16.18
N LEU A 286 13.53 7.71 -15.93
CA LEU A 286 12.79 8.97 -16.04
C LEU A 286 12.35 9.27 -17.48
N PHE A 287 13.18 8.95 -18.49
CA PHE A 287 12.81 9.11 -19.89
C PHE A 287 11.70 8.14 -20.30
N ALA A 288 11.74 6.88 -19.87
CA ALA A 288 10.65 5.95 -20.13
C ALA A 288 9.33 6.43 -19.50
N PHE A 289 9.39 6.92 -18.26
CA PHE A 289 8.24 7.52 -17.59
C PHE A 289 7.71 8.75 -18.36
N CYS A 290 8.59 9.68 -18.74
CA CYS A 290 8.21 10.88 -19.48
C CYS A 290 7.67 10.54 -20.88
N HIS A 291 8.31 9.63 -21.61
CA HIS A 291 7.84 9.17 -22.92
C HIS A 291 6.42 8.60 -22.81
N TYR A 292 6.17 7.71 -21.85
CA TYR A 292 4.86 7.12 -21.67
C TYR A 292 3.81 8.18 -21.30
N LEU A 293 4.11 9.08 -20.36
CA LEU A 293 3.23 10.19 -20.01
C LEU A 293 2.93 11.09 -21.21
N LEU A 294 3.95 11.49 -21.97
CA LEU A 294 3.81 12.50 -23.02
C LEU A 294 3.19 11.94 -24.31
N ARG A 295 3.50 10.70 -24.68
CA ARG A 295 3.20 10.12 -26.00
C ARG A 295 2.24 8.93 -25.97
N ARG A 296 2.11 8.24 -24.83
CA ARG A 296 1.26 7.03 -24.71
C ARG A 296 0.04 7.24 -23.82
N CYS A 297 0.05 8.27 -22.97
CA CYS A 297 -1.15 8.75 -22.31
C CYS A 297 -1.91 9.74 -23.21
N CYS A 298 -3.23 9.65 -23.22
CA CYS A 298 -4.09 10.53 -24.00
C CYS A 298 -5.36 10.91 -23.26
N PHE A 299 -5.92 12.06 -23.64
CA PHE A 299 -7.24 12.50 -23.24
C PHE A 299 -8.24 12.30 -24.39
N THR A 300 -9.48 12.01 -24.03
CA THR A 300 -10.62 12.21 -24.94
C THR A 300 -11.10 13.65 -24.77
N LEU A 301 -11.03 14.45 -25.82
CA LEU A 301 -11.41 15.86 -25.77
C LEU A 301 -12.78 16.06 -26.38
N ASN A 302 -13.63 16.77 -25.66
CA ASN A 302 -14.92 17.23 -26.14
C ASN A 302 -14.94 18.76 -26.11
N GLU A 303 -15.08 19.38 -27.28
CA GLU A 303 -15.13 20.83 -27.44
C GLU A 303 -16.53 21.24 -27.95
N PRO A 304 -17.51 21.44 -27.05
CA PRO A 304 -18.83 21.95 -27.42
C PRO A 304 -18.77 23.41 -27.86
N ALA A 305 -19.72 23.81 -28.71
CA ALA A 305 -19.78 25.15 -29.25
C ALA A 305 -20.15 26.23 -28.22
N GLU A 306 -20.93 25.87 -27.19
CA GLU A 306 -21.47 26.76 -26.16
C GLU A 306 -21.50 26.07 -24.77
N ASP A 307 -21.57 26.86 -23.71
CA ASP A 307 -21.51 26.40 -22.31
C ASP A 307 -22.66 25.44 -21.95
N ASP A 308 -23.89 25.71 -22.40
CA ASP A 308 -25.08 24.89 -22.08
C ASP A 308 -24.90 23.43 -22.55
N TRP A 309 -24.36 23.24 -23.75
CA TRP A 309 -24.06 21.91 -24.27
C TRP A 309 -22.93 21.22 -23.51
N ALA A 310 -21.96 22.00 -23.01
CA ALA A 310 -20.91 21.47 -22.15
C ALA A 310 -21.49 20.92 -20.84
N PHE A 311 -22.45 21.62 -20.23
CA PHE A 311 -23.12 21.17 -19.02
C PHE A 311 -24.00 19.93 -19.24
N ASP A 312 -24.77 19.88 -20.34
CA ASP A 312 -25.58 18.71 -20.69
C ASP A 312 -24.72 17.48 -20.97
N MET A 313 -23.59 17.64 -21.67
CA MET A 313 -22.60 16.59 -21.88
C MET A 313 -21.96 16.14 -20.57
N PHE A 314 -21.58 17.09 -19.71
CA PHE A 314 -21.00 16.81 -18.40
C PHE A 314 -21.95 15.98 -17.53
N GLN A 315 -23.24 16.34 -17.47
CA GLN A 315 -24.24 15.58 -16.75
C GLN A 315 -24.42 14.18 -17.34
N SER A 316 -24.51 14.07 -18.67
CA SER A 316 -24.72 12.80 -19.36
C SER A 316 -23.55 11.83 -19.14
N LEU A 317 -22.30 12.32 -19.22
CA LEU A 317 -21.10 11.50 -19.00
C LEU A 317 -20.98 11.05 -17.54
N ASN A 318 -21.30 11.92 -16.57
CA ASN A 318 -21.30 11.55 -15.15
C ASN A 318 -22.51 10.70 -14.74
N ALA A 319 -23.59 10.72 -15.52
CA ALA A 319 -24.74 9.84 -15.32
C ALA A 319 -24.51 8.41 -15.85
N THR A 320 -23.42 8.16 -16.59
CA THR A 320 -23.11 6.81 -17.07
C THR A 320 -22.80 5.86 -15.91
N GLY A 321 -23.39 4.67 -15.99
CA GLY A 321 -23.54 3.74 -14.85
C GLY A 321 -22.25 3.20 -14.23
N THR A 322 -22.43 2.38 -13.19
CA THR A 322 -21.34 1.72 -12.46
C THR A 322 -20.38 0.99 -13.42
N PRO A 323 -19.06 1.31 -13.41
CA PRO A 323 -18.09 0.63 -14.26
C PRO A 323 -18.05 -0.86 -13.94
N LEU A 324 -18.02 -1.70 -14.98
CA LEU A 324 -17.98 -3.16 -14.86
C LEU A 324 -16.61 -3.63 -14.38
N THR A 325 -16.62 -4.63 -13.51
CA THR A 325 -15.43 -5.34 -13.02
C THR A 325 -14.90 -6.32 -14.07
N ALA A 326 -13.63 -6.72 -13.96
CA ALA A 326 -13.04 -7.73 -14.84
C ALA A 326 -13.83 -9.06 -14.81
N LEU A 327 -14.34 -9.45 -13.63
CA LEU A 327 -15.19 -10.64 -13.45
C LEU A 327 -16.53 -10.52 -14.17
N GLU A 328 -17.22 -9.38 -14.07
CA GLU A 328 -18.49 -9.14 -14.77
C GLU A 328 -18.30 -9.18 -16.29
N THR A 329 -17.18 -8.68 -16.81
CA THR A 329 -16.87 -8.76 -18.26
C THR A 329 -16.37 -10.12 -18.72
N PHE A 330 -15.92 -10.98 -17.79
CA PHE A 330 -15.47 -12.34 -18.06
C PHE A 330 -16.63 -13.33 -18.11
N LYS A 331 -17.68 -13.15 -17.28
CA LYS A 331 -18.86 -14.03 -17.26
C LYS A 331 -19.48 -14.30 -18.64
N PRO A 332 -19.69 -13.30 -19.53
CA PRO A 332 -20.22 -13.55 -20.88
C PRO A 332 -19.39 -14.55 -21.70
N LEU A 333 -18.06 -14.54 -21.56
CA LEU A 333 -17.19 -15.50 -22.24
C LEU A 333 -17.46 -16.93 -21.75
N VAL A 334 -17.60 -17.11 -20.43
CA VAL A 334 -17.92 -18.42 -19.83
C VAL A 334 -19.28 -18.91 -20.30
N VAL A 335 -20.31 -18.05 -20.22
CA VAL A 335 -21.68 -18.36 -20.68
C VAL A 335 -21.69 -18.80 -22.14
N ASN A 336 -21.05 -18.03 -23.03
CA ASN A 336 -20.98 -18.36 -24.46
C ASN A 336 -20.22 -19.65 -24.73
N THR A 337 -19.16 -19.93 -23.95
CA THR A 337 -18.36 -21.15 -24.11
C THR A 337 -19.17 -22.39 -23.73
N VAL A 338 -19.94 -22.33 -22.63
CA VAL A 338 -20.80 -23.45 -22.20
C VAL A 338 -21.96 -23.65 -23.17
N ASN A 339 -22.66 -22.57 -23.56
CA ASN A 339 -23.82 -22.64 -24.46
C ASN A 339 -23.47 -23.11 -25.89
N SER A 340 -22.29 -22.79 -26.40
CA SER A 340 -21.90 -23.12 -27.79
C SER A 340 -21.54 -24.59 -27.99
N LYS A 341 -21.28 -25.34 -26.92
CA LYS A 341 -20.84 -26.74 -26.99
C LYS A 341 -21.72 -27.72 -26.21
N SER A 342 -22.81 -27.24 -25.62
CA SER A 342 -23.85 -28.09 -25.04
C SER A 342 -24.76 -28.68 -26.11
N ASP A 343 -25.12 -29.96 -25.98
CA ASP A 343 -26.27 -30.50 -26.70
C ASP A 343 -27.50 -29.63 -26.39
N GLN A 344 -28.47 -29.56 -27.31
CA GLN A 344 -29.53 -28.54 -27.41
C GLN A 344 -30.39 -28.26 -26.14
N ASN A 345 -30.16 -28.93 -25.01
CA ASN A 345 -30.87 -28.78 -23.74
C ASN A 345 -30.01 -28.50 -22.48
N GLU A 346 -28.67 -28.42 -22.53
CA GLU A 346 -27.82 -28.18 -21.34
C GLU A 346 -26.98 -26.88 -21.41
N GLY A 347 -27.63 -25.72 -21.40
CA GLY A 347 -26.92 -24.43 -21.38
C GLY A 347 -26.17 -24.13 -20.08
N PHE A 348 -25.61 -22.92 -19.97
CA PHE A 348 -24.97 -22.41 -18.75
C PHE A 348 -25.90 -22.52 -17.54
N GLN A 349 -27.20 -22.24 -17.73
CA GLN A 349 -28.20 -22.36 -16.69
C GLN A 349 -28.38 -23.83 -16.26
N GLY A 350 -28.22 -24.10 -14.97
CA GLY A 350 -28.23 -25.44 -14.36
C GLY A 350 -26.86 -26.14 -14.36
N SER A 351 -25.87 -25.62 -15.10
CA SER A 351 -24.54 -26.22 -15.20
C SER A 351 -23.74 -26.10 -13.88
N LYS A 352 -22.70 -26.93 -13.73
CA LYS A 352 -21.75 -26.78 -12.62
C LYS A 352 -21.00 -25.44 -12.70
N SER A 353 -20.70 -24.98 -13.91
CA SER A 353 -20.05 -23.68 -14.14
C SER A 353 -20.88 -22.52 -13.60
N GLU A 354 -22.21 -22.54 -13.75
CA GLU A 354 -23.10 -21.54 -13.12
C GLU A 354 -23.01 -21.60 -11.59
N LYS A 355 -23.13 -22.80 -11.01
CA LYS A 355 -23.04 -22.98 -9.54
C LYS A 355 -21.73 -22.43 -8.98
N TYR A 356 -20.61 -22.71 -9.64
CA TYR A 356 -19.30 -22.23 -9.23
C TYR A 356 -19.14 -20.72 -9.42
N PHE A 357 -19.58 -20.17 -10.55
CA PHE A 357 -19.49 -18.73 -10.80
C PHE A 357 -20.38 -17.93 -9.84
N ASN A 358 -21.55 -18.46 -9.48
CA ASN A 358 -22.45 -17.83 -8.49
C ASN A 358 -21.78 -17.64 -7.12
N LEU A 359 -20.91 -18.55 -6.69
CA LEU A 359 -20.13 -18.38 -5.45
C LEU A 359 -19.17 -17.19 -5.55
N VAL A 360 -18.58 -16.96 -6.73
CA VAL A 360 -17.74 -15.78 -7.00
C VAL A 360 -18.58 -14.50 -7.00
N GLU A 361 -19.78 -14.52 -7.58
CA GLU A 361 -20.68 -13.36 -7.59
C GLU A 361 -21.23 -13.02 -6.20
N GLN A 362 -21.54 -14.03 -5.38
CA GLN A 362 -21.99 -13.85 -4.00
C GLN A 362 -20.96 -13.13 -3.14
N LEU A 363 -19.67 -13.29 -3.43
CA LEU A 363 -18.62 -12.53 -2.75
C LEU A 363 -18.70 -11.03 -3.03
N LEU A 364 -19.13 -10.63 -4.23
CA LEU A 364 -19.23 -9.23 -4.66
C LEU A 364 -20.62 -8.61 -4.40
N ALA A 365 -21.66 -9.44 -4.27
CA ALA A 365 -23.05 -9.02 -4.18
C ALA A 365 -23.37 -8.07 -3.00
N PRO A 366 -22.80 -8.22 -1.79
CA PRO A 366 -23.08 -7.33 -0.66
C PRO A 366 -22.57 -5.90 -0.85
N LEU A 367 -21.69 -5.65 -1.82
CA LEU A 367 -21.05 -4.35 -2.02
C LEU A 367 -21.95 -3.44 -2.87
N SER A 368 -22.35 -2.30 -2.31
CA SER A 368 -23.21 -1.32 -2.98
C SER A 368 -22.43 -0.33 -3.86
N SER A 369 -21.15 -0.07 -3.56
CA SER A 369 -20.35 0.91 -4.29
C SER A 369 -19.47 0.26 -5.38
N ALA A 370 -19.42 0.91 -6.55
CA ALA A 370 -18.56 0.51 -7.67
C ALA A 370 -17.08 0.41 -7.27
N SER A 371 -16.60 1.37 -6.47
CA SER A 371 -15.22 1.42 -5.98
C SER A 371 -14.90 0.22 -5.09
N SER A 372 -15.79 -0.11 -4.15
CA SER A 372 -15.61 -1.28 -3.28
C SER A 372 -15.61 -2.59 -4.07
N LYS A 373 -16.50 -2.74 -5.07
CA LYS A 373 -16.54 -3.91 -5.96
C LYS A 373 -15.25 -4.07 -6.75
N ASN A 374 -14.74 -2.98 -7.33
CA ASN A 374 -13.47 -2.99 -8.06
C ASN A 374 -12.29 -3.35 -7.15
N LYS A 375 -12.22 -2.76 -5.96
CA LYS A 375 -11.17 -3.08 -4.97
C LYS A 375 -11.18 -4.55 -4.60
N LEU A 376 -12.35 -5.11 -4.26
CA LEU A 376 -12.46 -6.53 -3.90
C LEU A 376 -12.14 -7.44 -5.08
N THR A 377 -12.61 -7.11 -6.29
CA THR A 377 -12.28 -7.85 -7.51
C THR A 377 -10.76 -7.88 -7.74
N ASN A 378 -10.10 -6.73 -7.57
CA ASN A 378 -8.64 -6.63 -7.71
C ASN A 378 -7.91 -7.54 -6.72
N GLU A 379 -8.24 -7.46 -5.44
CA GLU A 379 -7.59 -8.30 -4.42
C GLU A 379 -7.87 -9.80 -4.66
N TYR A 380 -9.11 -10.14 -5.06
CA TYR A 380 -9.51 -11.51 -5.37
C TYR A 380 -8.76 -12.07 -6.57
N LEU A 381 -8.69 -11.33 -7.67
CA LEU A 381 -8.01 -11.79 -8.89
C LEU A 381 -6.49 -11.88 -8.71
N THR A 382 -5.88 -10.95 -7.97
CA THR A 382 -4.46 -11.08 -7.62
C THR A 382 -4.19 -12.34 -6.79
N LEU A 383 -5.03 -12.63 -5.78
CA LEU A 383 -4.93 -13.87 -5.02
C LEU A 383 -5.10 -15.09 -5.95
N PHE A 384 -6.15 -15.11 -6.75
CA PHE A 384 -6.46 -16.23 -7.64
C PHE A 384 -5.34 -16.50 -8.65
N ALA A 385 -4.82 -15.47 -9.32
CA ALA A 385 -3.71 -15.61 -10.26
C ALA A 385 -2.46 -16.19 -9.61
N LEU A 386 -2.04 -15.65 -8.46
CA LEU A 386 -0.89 -16.18 -7.70
C LEU A 386 -1.07 -17.66 -7.37
N THR A 387 -2.26 -18.05 -6.94
CA THR A 387 -2.55 -19.46 -6.59
C THR A 387 -2.74 -20.36 -7.80
N HIS A 388 -3.09 -19.80 -8.96
CA HIS A 388 -3.28 -20.53 -10.20
C HIS A 388 -1.94 -20.93 -10.83
N ASP A 389 -1.11 -19.92 -11.13
CA ASP A 389 0.10 -20.05 -11.94
C ASP A 389 1.28 -19.23 -11.39
N ALA A 390 1.17 -18.71 -10.16
CA ALA A 390 2.14 -17.80 -9.54
C ALA A 390 2.32 -16.44 -10.25
N THR A 391 1.37 -16.04 -11.11
CA THR A 391 1.40 -14.73 -11.77
C THR A 391 1.11 -13.60 -10.79
N LYS A 392 2.02 -12.62 -10.73
CA LYS A 392 1.79 -11.33 -10.07
C LYS A 392 0.87 -10.47 -10.94
N LEU A 393 -0.44 -10.62 -10.77
CA LEU A 393 -1.42 -9.93 -11.59
C LEU A 393 -1.60 -8.46 -11.18
N SER A 394 -1.50 -7.57 -12.16
CA SER A 394 -1.78 -6.13 -12.02
C SER A 394 -3.23 -5.86 -11.61
N THR A 395 -3.47 -4.75 -10.90
CA THR A 395 -4.80 -4.27 -10.50
C THR A 395 -5.57 -3.58 -11.64
N HIS A 396 -4.96 -3.41 -12.82
CA HIS A 396 -5.63 -2.76 -13.94
C HIS A 396 -6.64 -3.68 -14.62
N PHE A 397 -7.85 -3.17 -14.82
CA PHE A 397 -8.96 -3.87 -15.45
C PHE A 397 -8.59 -4.55 -16.78
N SER A 398 -7.91 -3.85 -17.69
CA SER A 398 -7.55 -4.38 -19.00
C SER A 398 -6.61 -5.57 -18.92
N VAL A 399 -5.62 -5.50 -18.02
CA VAL A 399 -4.64 -6.58 -17.78
C VAL A 399 -5.32 -7.79 -17.15
N GLN A 400 -6.16 -7.57 -16.13
CA GLN A 400 -6.93 -8.65 -15.48
C GLN A 400 -7.88 -9.35 -16.45
N ARG A 401 -8.63 -8.58 -17.24
CA ARG A 401 -9.56 -9.12 -18.24
C ARG A 401 -8.81 -9.94 -19.28
N ARG A 402 -7.67 -9.45 -19.76
CA ARG A 402 -6.80 -10.15 -20.71
C ARG A 402 -6.30 -11.46 -20.09
N TRP A 403 -5.72 -11.44 -18.89
CA TRP A 403 -5.24 -12.64 -18.20
C TRP A 403 -6.35 -13.67 -17.98
N LEU A 404 -7.53 -13.27 -17.50
CA LEU A 404 -8.68 -14.18 -17.35
C LEU A 404 -9.06 -14.84 -18.67
N THR A 405 -9.17 -14.03 -19.73
CA THR A 405 -9.56 -14.50 -21.07
C THR A 405 -8.53 -15.47 -21.64
N ASP A 406 -7.25 -15.08 -21.60
CA ASP A 406 -6.16 -15.86 -22.17
C ASP A 406 -5.98 -17.18 -21.40
N THR A 407 -5.94 -17.13 -20.06
CA THR A 407 -5.78 -18.32 -19.22
C THR A 407 -6.96 -19.27 -19.36
N TYR A 408 -8.19 -18.77 -19.41
CA TYR A 408 -9.37 -19.62 -19.65
C TYR A 408 -9.38 -20.26 -21.05
N ASN A 409 -8.89 -19.54 -22.07
CA ASN A 409 -8.86 -20.03 -23.45
C ASN A 409 -7.68 -20.96 -23.75
N LYS A 410 -6.65 -21.02 -22.90
CA LYS A 410 -5.58 -22.04 -22.98
C LYS A 410 -6.12 -23.47 -22.86
N PHE A 411 -7.23 -23.67 -22.14
CA PHE A 411 -7.84 -24.98 -21.96
C PHE A 411 -8.69 -25.35 -23.19
N GLU A 412 -8.39 -26.48 -23.82
CA GLU A 412 -9.18 -26.96 -24.98
C GLU A 412 -10.46 -27.66 -24.55
N SER A 413 -10.40 -28.44 -23.47
CA SER A 413 -11.51 -29.24 -22.96
C SER A 413 -12.47 -28.41 -22.11
N ILE A 414 -13.78 -28.71 -22.22
CA ILE A 414 -14.81 -28.06 -21.39
C ILE A 414 -14.62 -28.44 -19.92
N GLU A 415 -14.16 -29.66 -19.65
CA GLU A 415 -13.92 -30.13 -18.29
C GLU A 415 -12.81 -29.32 -17.61
N ASP A 416 -11.73 -28.99 -18.31
CA ASP A 416 -10.64 -28.18 -17.74
C ASP A 416 -11.04 -26.70 -17.59
N LYS A 417 -11.87 -26.19 -18.50
CA LYS A 417 -12.51 -24.89 -18.34
C LYS A 417 -13.45 -24.86 -17.13
N GLU A 418 -14.24 -25.90 -16.90
CA GLU A 418 -15.08 -26.05 -15.71
C GLU A 418 -14.22 -26.14 -14.44
N LYS A 419 -13.11 -26.89 -14.46
CA LYS A 419 -12.14 -26.95 -13.35
C LYS A 419 -11.55 -25.58 -13.04
N PHE A 420 -11.28 -24.74 -14.05
CA PHE A 420 -10.82 -23.37 -13.83
C PHE A 420 -11.85 -22.54 -13.05
N ILE A 421 -13.12 -22.58 -13.45
CA ILE A 421 -14.21 -21.89 -12.72
C ILE A 421 -14.41 -22.50 -11.33
N HIS A 422 -14.27 -23.82 -11.17
CA HIS A 422 -14.31 -24.47 -9.87
C HIS A 422 -13.19 -23.98 -8.93
N ARG A 423 -11.97 -23.80 -9.44
CA ARG A 423 -10.86 -23.22 -8.67
C ARG A 423 -11.16 -21.79 -8.24
N MET A 424 -11.79 -20.98 -9.10
CA MET A 424 -12.28 -19.64 -8.73
C MET A 424 -13.28 -19.72 -7.56
N ALA A 425 -14.25 -20.64 -7.63
CA ALA A 425 -15.22 -20.86 -6.56
C ALA A 425 -14.55 -21.30 -5.24
N ASN A 426 -13.51 -22.13 -5.30
CA ASN A 426 -12.76 -22.55 -4.10
C ASN A 426 -12.07 -21.36 -3.42
N VAL A 427 -11.48 -20.43 -4.18
CA VAL A 427 -10.92 -19.18 -3.62
C VAL A 427 -12.01 -18.30 -3.03
N ALA A 428 -13.17 -18.18 -3.69
CA ALA A 428 -14.28 -17.38 -3.19
C ALA A 428 -14.82 -17.94 -1.86
N THR A 429 -14.93 -19.27 -1.76
CA THR A 429 -15.35 -19.95 -0.53
C THR A 429 -14.32 -19.77 0.59
N TYR A 430 -13.02 -19.93 0.31
CA TYR A 430 -11.95 -19.60 1.26
C TYR A 430 -12.05 -18.15 1.76
N TRP A 431 -12.33 -17.22 0.84
CA TRP A 431 -12.44 -15.80 1.18
C TRP A 431 -13.57 -15.54 2.19
N GLU A 432 -14.74 -16.13 1.94
CA GLU A 432 -15.90 -16.01 2.82
C GLU A 432 -15.67 -16.71 4.18
N LYS A 433 -15.19 -17.96 4.16
CA LYS A 433 -15.11 -18.80 5.37
C LYS A 433 -13.89 -18.54 6.24
N VAL A 434 -12.76 -18.13 5.64
CA VAL A 434 -11.47 -17.97 6.33
C VAL A 434 -11.05 -16.50 6.38
N ARG A 435 -11.06 -15.79 5.25
CA ARG A 435 -10.58 -14.40 5.22
C ARG A 435 -11.54 -13.43 5.91
N GLN A 436 -12.85 -13.71 5.86
CA GLN A 436 -13.89 -12.94 6.55
C GLN A 436 -14.34 -13.59 7.87
N PHE A 437 -13.52 -14.50 8.42
CA PHE A 437 -13.78 -15.17 9.68
C PHE A 437 -13.99 -14.15 10.82
N ASP A 438 -15.08 -14.33 11.59
CA ASP A 438 -15.44 -13.50 12.74
C ASP A 438 -15.50 -14.36 14.01
N PRO A 439 -14.51 -14.22 14.91
CA PRO A 439 -14.45 -15.03 16.14
C PRO A 439 -15.59 -14.75 17.13
N ASN A 440 -16.33 -13.65 16.97
CA ASN A 440 -17.52 -13.38 17.79
C ASN A 440 -18.73 -14.21 17.37
N LYS A 441 -18.74 -14.74 16.14
CA LYS A 441 -19.82 -15.59 15.62
C LYS A 441 -19.49 -17.07 15.73
N GLN A 442 -18.23 -17.43 15.45
CA GLN A 442 -17.77 -18.82 15.50
C GLN A 442 -16.32 -18.86 16.00
N LEU A 443 -16.01 -19.74 16.95
CA LEU A 443 -14.69 -19.79 17.59
C LEU A 443 -13.59 -20.44 16.74
N VAL A 444 -13.95 -21.24 15.73
CA VAL A 444 -13.00 -22.00 14.91
C VAL A 444 -13.35 -21.86 13.44
N ILE A 445 -12.35 -22.04 12.57
CA ILE A 445 -12.56 -21.98 11.12
C ILE A 445 -13.50 -23.13 10.69
N PRO A 446 -14.52 -22.88 9.85
CA PRO A 446 -15.45 -23.93 9.41
C PRO A 446 -14.77 -25.13 8.74
N GLU A 447 -15.35 -26.32 8.90
CA GLU A 447 -14.90 -27.58 8.27
C GLU A 447 -13.58 -28.12 8.83
N THR A 448 -13.24 -27.75 10.06
CA THR A 448 -12.05 -28.25 10.77
C THR A 448 -12.38 -29.20 11.92
N GLU A 449 -13.61 -29.71 12.02
CA GLU A 449 -14.15 -30.31 13.25
C GLU A 449 -13.43 -31.57 13.74
N ASN A 450 -12.67 -32.27 12.89
CA ASN A 450 -11.96 -33.49 13.29
C ASN A 450 -10.58 -33.24 13.92
N VAL A 451 -10.13 -31.98 13.98
CA VAL A 451 -8.85 -31.60 14.62
C VAL A 451 -9.08 -31.23 16.09
N ALA A 452 -8.07 -31.40 16.94
CA ALA A 452 -8.17 -31.08 18.36
C ALA A 452 -8.57 -29.60 18.59
N ASP A 453 -9.42 -29.35 19.59
CA ASP A 453 -9.95 -28.01 19.88
C ASP A 453 -8.86 -26.92 20.05
N PRO A 454 -7.77 -27.15 20.81
CA PRO A 454 -6.71 -26.15 20.96
C PRO A 454 -6.07 -25.76 19.62
N ASP A 455 -5.72 -26.74 18.78
CA ASP A 455 -5.07 -26.48 17.48
C ASP A 455 -5.96 -25.67 16.53
N ARG A 456 -7.28 -25.93 16.54
CA ARG A 456 -8.23 -25.20 15.69
C ARG A 456 -8.39 -23.74 16.10
N LYS A 457 -8.38 -23.47 17.41
CA LYS A 457 -8.42 -22.12 17.96
C LYS A 457 -7.12 -21.37 17.70
N GLU A 458 -5.99 -22.04 17.85
CA GLU A 458 -4.68 -21.49 17.50
C GLU A 458 -4.60 -21.15 16.01
N ALA A 459 -5.09 -22.02 15.12
CA ALA A 459 -5.15 -21.73 13.68
C ALA A 459 -6.05 -20.53 13.37
N ALA A 460 -7.22 -20.43 14.00
CA ALA A 460 -8.10 -19.26 13.86
C ALA A 460 -7.43 -17.96 14.34
N LEU A 461 -6.73 -18.00 15.48
CA LEU A 461 -5.93 -16.89 15.99
C LEU A 461 -4.79 -16.53 15.01
N CYS A 462 -4.09 -17.51 14.45
CA CYS A 462 -3.05 -17.30 13.44
C CYS A 462 -3.59 -16.58 12.20
N VAL A 463 -4.76 -16.97 11.70
CA VAL A 463 -5.40 -16.30 10.55
C VAL A 463 -5.72 -14.83 10.88
N LEU A 464 -6.31 -14.56 12.05
CA LEU A 464 -6.61 -13.19 12.49
C LEU A 464 -5.34 -12.35 12.69
N TYR A 465 -4.28 -12.97 13.20
CA TYR A 465 -2.97 -12.34 13.34
C TYR A 465 -2.38 -11.94 11.98
N LEU A 466 -2.32 -12.87 11.03
CA LEU A 466 -1.75 -12.63 9.70
C LEU A 466 -2.53 -11.56 8.94
N GLN A 467 -3.85 -11.51 9.11
CA GLN A 467 -4.70 -10.45 8.57
C GLN A 467 -4.39 -9.09 9.22
N GLN A 468 -4.32 -9.01 10.55
CA GLN A 468 -3.99 -7.75 11.24
C GLN A 468 -2.57 -7.26 10.91
N ALA A 469 -1.63 -8.19 10.68
CA ALA A 469 -0.27 -7.87 10.26
C ALA A 469 -0.16 -7.43 8.79
N GLY A 470 -1.25 -7.52 8.01
CA GLY A 470 -1.25 -7.17 6.60
C GLY A 470 -0.51 -8.16 5.70
N HIS A 471 -0.25 -9.38 6.17
CA HIS A 471 0.50 -10.39 5.41
C HIS A 471 -0.38 -11.07 4.35
N LYS A 472 -0.57 -10.38 3.21
CA LYS A 472 -1.50 -10.83 2.16
C LYS A 472 -1.09 -12.17 1.54
N MET A 473 0.22 -12.43 1.40
CA MET A 473 0.75 -13.66 0.80
C MET A 473 0.43 -14.92 1.61
N ALA A 474 0.11 -14.82 2.91
CA ALA A 474 -0.40 -15.97 3.67
C ALA A 474 -1.62 -16.60 2.98
N ASN A 475 -2.50 -15.76 2.43
CA ASN A 475 -3.75 -16.22 1.81
C ASN A 475 -3.51 -17.09 0.58
N THR A 476 -2.40 -16.93 -0.13
CA THR A 476 -2.14 -17.74 -1.34
C THR A 476 -1.89 -19.20 -0.99
N ILE A 477 -1.19 -19.46 0.11
CA ILE A 477 -0.93 -20.83 0.56
C ILE A 477 -2.17 -21.38 1.27
N LEU A 478 -2.74 -20.61 2.21
CA LEU A 478 -3.88 -21.06 3.00
C LEU A 478 -5.11 -21.38 2.13
N SER A 479 -5.36 -20.62 1.06
CA SER A 479 -6.47 -20.94 0.14
C SER A 479 -6.25 -22.25 -0.62
N ARG A 480 -5.01 -22.63 -0.93
CA ARG A 480 -4.69 -23.90 -1.56
C ARG A 480 -4.95 -25.06 -0.60
N PHE A 481 -4.50 -24.96 0.64
CA PHE A 481 -4.81 -25.98 1.67
C PHE A 481 -6.30 -26.08 1.95
N TYR A 482 -7.01 -24.95 2.10
CA TYR A 482 -8.46 -24.96 2.33
C TYR A 482 -9.23 -25.55 1.14
N SER A 483 -8.72 -25.42 -0.09
CA SER A 483 -9.35 -26.06 -1.25
C SER A 483 -9.33 -27.60 -1.18
N LEU A 484 -8.42 -28.20 -0.41
CA LEU A 484 -8.41 -29.64 -0.15
C LEU A 484 -9.56 -30.04 0.80
N ILE A 485 -9.89 -29.18 1.78
CA ILE A 485 -11.04 -29.37 2.68
C ILE A 485 -12.33 -29.34 1.86
N ILE A 486 -12.51 -28.31 1.03
CA ILE A 486 -13.68 -28.18 0.13
C ILE A 486 -13.79 -29.41 -0.79
N GLY A 487 -12.65 -29.90 -1.30
CA GLY A 487 -12.55 -31.11 -2.10
C GLY A 487 -12.73 -32.42 -1.32
N LYS A 488 -12.97 -32.37 0.00
CA LYS A 488 -13.13 -33.51 0.93
C LYS A 488 -11.98 -34.51 0.87
N GLN A 489 -10.76 -34.02 0.71
CA GLN A 489 -9.57 -34.86 0.72
C GLN A 489 -9.32 -35.39 2.15
N PRO A 490 -8.83 -36.64 2.31
CA PRO A 490 -8.44 -37.16 3.61
C PRO A 490 -7.42 -36.24 4.29
N THR A 491 -7.53 -36.08 5.62
CA THR A 491 -6.63 -35.29 6.48
C THR A 491 -6.49 -33.81 6.11
N ALA A 492 -7.30 -33.28 5.18
CA ALA A 492 -7.17 -31.92 4.68
C ALA A 492 -7.41 -30.84 5.75
N ASP A 493 -8.29 -31.11 6.71
CA ASP A 493 -8.55 -30.25 7.86
C ASP A 493 -7.30 -30.09 8.75
N THR A 494 -6.62 -31.21 8.99
CA THR A 494 -5.40 -31.29 9.78
C THR A 494 -4.26 -30.56 9.06
N GLU A 495 -4.06 -30.83 7.77
CA GLU A 495 -3.09 -30.12 6.91
C GLU A 495 -3.34 -28.61 6.90
N PHE A 496 -4.59 -28.16 6.78
CA PHE A 496 -4.90 -26.73 6.81
C PHE A 496 -4.63 -26.07 8.17
N VAL A 497 -5.03 -26.71 9.28
CA VAL A 497 -4.80 -26.19 10.64
C VAL A 497 -3.31 -26.02 10.91
N PHE A 498 -2.50 -27.02 10.59
CA PHE A 498 -1.05 -26.93 10.77
C PHE A 498 -0.36 -26.02 9.74
N ALA A 499 -0.92 -25.84 8.54
CA ALA A 499 -0.46 -24.82 7.60
C ALA A 499 -0.66 -23.40 8.15
N CYS A 500 -1.78 -23.13 8.83
CA CYS A 500 -2.02 -21.83 9.50
C CYS A 500 -0.94 -21.53 10.54
N LYS A 501 -0.62 -22.53 11.39
CA LYS A 501 0.43 -22.43 12.41
C LYS A 501 1.82 -22.24 11.77
N ALA A 502 2.17 -23.04 10.76
CA ALA A 502 3.46 -22.94 10.07
C ALA A 502 3.66 -21.59 9.37
N VAL A 503 2.65 -21.07 8.68
CA VAL A 503 2.71 -19.75 8.03
C VAL A 503 2.86 -18.63 9.07
N ALA A 504 2.13 -18.70 10.19
CA ALA A 504 2.24 -17.72 11.27
C ALA A 504 3.62 -17.77 11.96
N ALA A 505 4.16 -18.97 12.20
CA ALA A 505 5.49 -19.15 12.77
C ALA A 505 6.58 -18.59 11.85
N PHE A 506 6.59 -18.99 10.57
CA PHE A 506 7.55 -18.49 9.60
C PHE A 506 7.49 -16.96 9.46
N PHE A 507 6.28 -16.40 9.32
CA PHE A 507 6.10 -14.95 9.22
C PHE A 507 6.60 -14.21 10.47
N THR A 508 6.32 -14.76 11.66
CA THR A 508 6.77 -14.18 12.94
C THR A 508 8.29 -14.21 13.05
N LEU A 509 8.92 -15.36 12.78
CA LEU A 509 10.38 -15.50 12.84
C LEU A 509 11.09 -14.59 11.83
N TRP A 510 10.54 -14.48 10.62
CA TRP A 510 11.07 -13.59 9.61
C TRP A 510 10.93 -12.13 10.04
N ARG A 511 9.71 -11.66 10.33
CA ARG A 511 9.47 -10.23 10.59
C ARG A 511 10.03 -9.76 11.91
N SER A 512 10.23 -10.64 12.89
CA SER A 512 10.92 -10.26 14.12
C SER A 512 12.42 -10.01 13.91
N ALA A 513 13.03 -10.52 12.84
CA ALA A 513 14.48 -10.49 12.62
C ALA A 513 14.91 -9.77 11.33
N LEU A 514 14.02 -9.63 10.35
CA LEU A 514 14.29 -9.11 9.01
C LEU A 514 13.17 -8.15 8.56
N SER A 515 13.50 -7.27 7.60
CA SER A 515 12.52 -6.41 6.95
C SER A 515 11.52 -7.20 6.09
N ASN A 516 10.52 -6.52 5.53
CA ASN A 516 9.57 -7.14 4.62
C ASN A 516 10.19 -7.47 3.24
N ALA A 517 11.42 -7.01 2.97
CA ALA A 517 12.11 -7.18 1.69
C ALA A 517 12.26 -8.66 1.33
N GLY A 518 11.85 -9.03 0.12
CA GLY A 518 11.98 -10.39 -0.40
C GLY A 518 11.06 -11.45 0.22
N LEU A 519 10.27 -11.11 1.24
CA LEU A 519 9.36 -12.06 1.90
C LEU A 519 8.30 -12.61 0.92
N ASP A 520 7.71 -11.73 0.09
CA ASP A 520 6.71 -12.13 -0.89
C ASP A 520 7.27 -13.14 -1.91
N GLU A 521 8.52 -12.97 -2.33
CA GLU A 521 9.14 -13.85 -3.33
C GLU A 521 9.33 -15.27 -2.80
N VAL A 522 9.50 -15.46 -1.48
CA VAL A 522 9.55 -16.80 -0.86
C VAL A 522 8.28 -17.59 -1.17
N TYR A 523 7.12 -16.94 -1.07
CA TYR A 523 5.82 -17.56 -1.35
C TYR A 523 5.59 -17.72 -2.86
N ARG A 524 5.94 -16.72 -3.67
CA ARG A 524 5.81 -16.80 -5.13
C ARG A 524 6.66 -17.92 -5.71
N LYS A 525 7.90 -18.07 -5.23
CA LYS A 525 8.79 -19.18 -5.61
C LYS A 525 8.17 -20.53 -5.25
N LEU A 526 7.66 -20.69 -4.02
CA LEU A 526 7.01 -21.92 -3.58
C LEU A 526 5.79 -22.28 -4.45
N LEU A 527 4.96 -21.30 -4.79
CA LEU A 527 3.82 -21.50 -5.70
C LEU A 527 4.29 -21.90 -7.10
N ARG A 528 5.27 -21.17 -7.65
CA ARG A 528 5.82 -21.39 -9.00
C ARG A 528 6.45 -22.77 -9.15
N GLU A 529 7.06 -23.29 -8.10
CA GLU A 529 7.78 -24.56 -8.14
C GLU A 529 6.89 -25.75 -7.74
N LYS A 530 6.02 -25.61 -6.73
CA LYS A 530 5.40 -26.77 -6.05
C LYS A 530 3.88 -26.68 -5.81
N MET A 531 3.35 -25.53 -5.38
CA MET A 531 2.03 -25.48 -4.73
C MET A 531 0.91 -24.77 -5.51
N SER A 532 1.19 -24.19 -6.69
CA SER A 532 0.13 -23.61 -7.53
C SER A 532 -0.81 -24.69 -8.09
N TRP A 533 -1.99 -24.29 -8.57
CA TRP A 533 -2.89 -25.24 -9.24
C TRP A 533 -2.31 -25.87 -10.50
N GLU A 534 -1.44 -25.16 -11.24
CA GLU A 534 -0.73 -25.73 -12.40
C GLU A 534 0.28 -26.82 -12.00
N LYS A 535 0.84 -26.76 -10.78
CA LYS A 535 1.71 -27.81 -10.25
C LYS A 535 0.96 -28.99 -9.64
N GLY A 536 -0.34 -28.84 -9.39
CA GLY A 536 -1.20 -29.87 -8.82
C GLY A 536 -1.16 -29.89 -7.28
N ASN A 537 -1.58 -31.02 -6.70
CA ASN A 537 -1.73 -31.17 -5.24
C ASN A 537 -0.71 -32.13 -4.62
N TYR A 538 0.16 -32.78 -5.40
CA TYR A 538 1.07 -33.83 -4.90
C TYR A 538 2.03 -33.33 -3.81
N GLN A 539 2.53 -32.09 -3.94
CA GLN A 539 3.43 -31.45 -2.98
C GLN A 539 2.70 -30.46 -2.05
N LEU A 540 1.37 -30.44 -2.06
CA LEU A 540 0.58 -29.55 -1.22
C LEU A 540 0.36 -30.20 0.15
N THR A 541 1.43 -30.26 0.93
CA THR A 541 1.44 -30.82 2.29
C THR A 541 2.16 -29.89 3.25
N VAL A 542 1.79 -29.93 4.53
CA VAL A 542 2.43 -29.16 5.60
C VAL A 542 3.89 -29.56 5.76
N ALA A 543 4.22 -30.83 5.56
CA ALA A 543 5.61 -31.29 5.64
C ALA A 543 6.50 -30.59 4.60
N GLU A 544 6.02 -30.45 3.35
CA GLU A 544 6.74 -29.73 2.30
C GLU A 544 6.81 -28.23 2.59
N LEU A 545 5.72 -27.65 3.12
CA LEU A 545 5.64 -26.24 3.51
C LEU A 545 6.66 -25.90 4.60
N LYS A 546 6.68 -26.70 5.68
CA LYS A 546 7.64 -26.57 6.79
C LYS A 546 9.07 -26.70 6.30
N THR A 547 9.35 -27.73 5.49
CA THR A 547 10.67 -27.96 4.90
C THR A 547 11.15 -26.72 4.13
N HIS A 548 10.31 -26.16 3.26
CA HIS A 548 10.62 -24.96 2.49
C HIS A 548 10.90 -23.75 3.40
N PHE A 549 10.05 -23.51 4.40
CA PHE A 549 10.23 -22.40 5.34
C PHE A 549 11.51 -22.54 6.16
N VAL A 550 11.82 -23.73 6.69
CA VAL A 550 13.05 -23.97 7.45
C VAL A 550 14.29 -23.77 6.57
N THR A 551 14.29 -24.27 5.33
CA THR A 551 15.38 -24.01 4.37
C THR A 551 15.58 -22.50 4.16
N VAL A 552 14.49 -21.76 3.93
CA VAL A 552 14.55 -20.32 3.72
C VAL A 552 15.06 -19.57 4.95
N LEU A 553 14.67 -19.97 6.16
CA LEU A 553 15.18 -19.37 7.40
C LEU A 553 16.68 -19.64 7.57
N ASN A 554 17.15 -20.85 7.25
CA ASN A 554 18.58 -21.18 7.24
C ASN A 554 19.36 -20.34 6.21
N ASP A 555 18.84 -20.21 4.98
CA ASP A 555 19.45 -19.40 3.92
C ASP A 555 19.57 -17.91 4.28
N LYS A 556 18.71 -17.44 5.19
CA LYS A 556 18.71 -16.06 5.71
C LYS A 556 19.45 -15.89 7.03
N GLU A 557 20.15 -16.92 7.48
CA GLU A 557 20.90 -16.95 8.74
C GLU A 557 20.01 -16.55 9.93
N ILE A 558 18.81 -17.14 9.98
CA ILE A 558 17.84 -17.04 11.10
C ILE A 558 17.17 -18.40 11.37
N GLY A 559 17.81 -19.50 10.96
CA GLY A 559 17.28 -20.85 11.10
C GLY A 559 17.60 -21.51 12.43
N THR A 560 18.54 -20.97 13.19
CA THR A 560 18.85 -21.41 14.56
C THR A 560 18.45 -20.38 15.60
N LYS A 561 18.24 -20.83 16.86
CA LYS A 561 17.83 -19.97 17.99
C LYS A 561 18.78 -18.79 18.16
N GLU A 562 20.09 -19.04 18.16
CA GLU A 562 21.11 -18.04 18.40
C GLU A 562 21.19 -16.99 17.28
N GLU A 563 21.18 -17.45 16.02
CA GLU A 563 21.23 -16.56 14.85
C GLU A 563 19.99 -15.67 14.75
N TRP A 564 18.81 -16.27 14.95
CA TRP A 564 17.56 -15.53 14.96
C TRP A 564 17.50 -14.55 16.13
N LYS A 565 17.80 -14.99 17.36
CA LYS A 565 17.71 -14.18 18.57
C LYS A 565 18.60 -12.94 18.49
N LYS A 566 19.82 -13.10 17.97
CA LYS A 566 20.75 -11.98 17.74
C LYS A 566 20.14 -10.85 16.91
N LYS A 567 19.35 -11.18 15.88
CA LYS A 567 18.66 -10.20 15.05
C LYS A 567 17.33 -9.76 15.67
N ALA A 568 16.61 -10.66 16.33
CA ALA A 568 15.29 -10.40 16.87
C ALA A 568 15.28 -9.41 18.05
N ILE A 569 16.30 -9.45 18.91
CA ILE A 569 16.43 -8.50 20.02
C ILE A 569 16.48 -7.04 19.53
N GLU A 570 17.05 -6.82 18.34
CA GLU A 570 17.15 -5.48 17.77
C GLU A 570 15.93 -5.08 16.94
N ASN A 571 15.28 -6.01 16.23
CA ASN A 571 14.21 -5.68 15.27
C ASN A 571 12.78 -5.91 15.80
N LEU A 572 12.60 -6.60 16.93
CA LEU A 572 11.27 -6.84 17.51
C LEU A 572 10.80 -5.61 18.30
N ARG A 573 10.48 -4.54 17.56
CA ARG A 573 10.08 -3.23 18.06
C ARG A 573 8.65 -2.85 17.62
N TYR A 574 7.94 -2.10 18.46
CA TYR A 574 6.55 -1.72 18.22
C TYR A 574 6.37 -0.84 16.98
N ASN A 575 7.24 0.14 16.77
CA ASN A 575 7.23 1.04 15.63
C ASN A 575 7.49 0.34 14.28
N GLU A 576 8.18 -0.80 14.28
CA GLU A 576 8.50 -1.56 13.07
C GLU A 576 7.50 -2.69 12.79
N VAL A 577 7.11 -3.45 13.82
CA VAL A 577 6.35 -4.71 13.69
C VAL A 577 5.26 -4.88 14.75
N LYS A 578 4.44 -3.85 14.98
CA LYS A 578 3.34 -3.81 15.97
C LYS A 578 2.51 -5.10 16.09
N ALA A 579 2.03 -5.67 14.98
CA ALA A 579 1.19 -6.88 15.01
C ALA A 579 1.98 -8.12 15.45
N VAL A 580 3.26 -8.22 15.05
CA VAL A 580 4.18 -9.27 15.47
C VAL A 580 4.50 -9.13 16.95
N CYS A 581 4.71 -7.91 17.45
CA CYS A 581 4.87 -7.64 18.89
C CYS A 581 3.63 -8.09 19.67
N LYS A 582 2.42 -7.76 19.20
CA LYS A 582 1.17 -8.22 19.84
C LYS A 582 1.11 -9.75 19.88
N PHE A 583 1.38 -10.40 18.76
CA PHE A 583 1.38 -11.87 18.67
C PHE A 583 2.42 -12.51 19.58
N ALA A 584 3.64 -11.96 19.62
CA ALA A 584 4.69 -12.40 20.52
C ALA A 584 4.28 -12.27 22.00
N LEU A 585 3.63 -11.17 22.40
CA LEU A 585 3.08 -11.01 23.75
C LEU A 585 2.00 -12.06 24.07
N PHE A 586 1.12 -12.40 23.13
CA PHE A 586 0.14 -13.48 23.29
C PHE A 586 0.83 -14.84 23.49
N VAL A 587 1.77 -15.18 22.60
CA VAL A 587 2.51 -16.45 22.67
C VAL A 587 3.30 -16.54 23.95
N THR A 588 4.01 -15.49 24.36
CA THR A 588 4.85 -15.50 25.58
C THR A 588 4.07 -15.31 26.87
N SER A 589 2.79 -14.95 26.81
CA SER A 589 1.89 -14.90 27.98
C SER A 589 1.21 -16.24 28.25
N HIS A 590 0.97 -17.04 27.21
CA HIS A 590 0.33 -18.35 27.33
C HIS A 590 1.17 -19.30 28.19
N ASP A 591 0.57 -20.16 29.02
CA ASP A 591 1.23 -21.12 29.91
C ASP A 591 2.60 -20.67 30.46
N THR A 592 2.65 -19.46 31.02
CA THR A 592 3.83 -18.93 31.71
C THR A 592 3.50 -18.63 33.16
N ILE A 593 4.53 -18.54 33.98
CA ILE A 593 4.44 -18.10 35.38
C ILE A 593 5.55 -17.08 35.64
N ALA A 594 5.43 -16.33 36.73
CA ALA A 594 6.48 -15.40 37.13
C ALA A 594 7.75 -16.14 37.60
N ASP A 595 8.93 -15.60 37.27
CA ASP A 595 10.21 -16.17 37.62
C ASP A 595 10.70 -15.62 38.97
N GLN A 596 10.48 -16.39 40.04
CA GLN A 596 10.86 -15.99 41.41
C GLN A 596 12.34 -15.65 41.58
N ASN A 597 13.23 -16.19 40.74
CA ASN A 597 14.67 -15.91 40.81
C ASN A 597 15.06 -14.63 40.06
N ASN A 598 14.20 -14.16 39.16
CA ASN A 598 14.42 -12.97 38.33
C ASN A 598 13.14 -12.13 38.30
N PRO A 599 12.87 -11.34 39.36
CA PRO A 599 11.68 -10.50 39.44
C PRO A 599 11.50 -9.63 38.20
N GLY A 600 10.27 -9.48 37.70
CA GLY A 600 9.98 -8.80 36.43
C GLY A 600 9.91 -9.73 35.21
N LEU A 601 10.52 -10.92 35.28
CA LEU A 601 10.58 -11.88 34.16
C LEU A 601 9.58 -13.03 34.32
N MET A 602 9.17 -13.60 33.20
CA MET A 602 8.32 -14.79 33.11
C MET A 602 9.15 -16.02 32.71
N LYS A 603 8.70 -17.21 33.07
CA LYS A 603 9.24 -18.50 32.58
C LYS A 603 8.11 -19.41 32.14
N ILE A 604 8.45 -20.41 31.31
CA ILE A 604 7.48 -21.41 30.85
C ILE A 604 6.94 -22.18 32.05
N GLY A 605 5.61 -22.23 32.15
CA GLY A 605 4.87 -23.01 33.14
C GLY A 605 4.34 -24.31 32.54
N THR A 606 3.69 -25.12 33.37
CA THR A 606 2.95 -26.29 32.90
C THR A 606 1.69 -25.88 32.13
N SER A 607 1.16 -26.79 31.30
CA SER A 607 -0.08 -26.50 30.58
C SER A 607 -1.22 -26.14 31.54
N GLY A 608 -1.95 -25.06 31.24
CA GLY A 608 -3.02 -24.54 32.09
C GLY A 608 -2.54 -23.72 33.29
N SER A 609 -1.24 -23.43 33.41
CA SER A 609 -0.69 -22.54 34.45
C SER A 609 -1.14 -21.08 34.32
N SER A 610 -1.66 -20.70 33.16
CA SER A 610 -2.25 -19.39 32.90
C SER A 610 -3.54 -19.54 32.08
N PRO A 611 -4.40 -18.50 32.02
CA PRO A 611 -5.54 -18.51 31.10
C PRO A 611 -5.08 -18.70 29.65
N SER A 612 -5.80 -19.49 28.85
CA SER A 612 -5.42 -19.70 27.44
C SER A 612 -5.39 -18.39 26.66
N TYR A 613 -4.21 -17.87 26.30
CA TYR A 613 -4.08 -16.60 25.55
C TYR A 613 -4.25 -16.82 24.05
N LEU A 614 -3.93 -18.02 23.54
CA LEU A 614 -3.98 -18.39 22.13
C LEU A 614 -5.41 -18.72 21.67
N GLU A 615 -6.35 -17.84 22.00
CA GLU A 615 -7.77 -17.95 21.67
C GLU A 615 -8.17 -16.81 20.72
N PRO A 616 -8.92 -17.09 19.64
CA PRO A 616 -9.23 -16.09 18.62
C PRO A 616 -10.13 -14.96 19.16
N THR A 617 -10.99 -15.24 20.15
CA THR A 617 -11.80 -14.22 20.83
C THR A 617 -10.95 -13.26 21.66
N LYS A 618 -9.85 -13.73 22.26
CA LYS A 618 -8.92 -12.86 23.00
C LYS A 618 -8.17 -11.91 22.06
N TRP A 619 -7.83 -12.37 20.86
CA TRP A 619 -7.14 -11.53 19.87
C TRP A 619 -7.92 -10.28 19.49
N VAL A 620 -9.25 -10.41 19.34
CA VAL A 620 -10.15 -9.31 18.97
C VAL A 620 -10.76 -8.58 20.18
N SER A 621 -10.52 -9.07 21.39
CA SER A 621 -11.08 -8.49 22.62
C SER A 621 -10.55 -7.08 22.88
N GLU A 622 -11.43 -6.19 23.36
CA GLU A 622 -11.06 -4.85 23.82
C GLU A 622 -10.04 -4.88 24.98
N ASP A 623 -9.97 -6.01 25.71
CA ASP A 623 -9.06 -6.20 26.84
C ASP A 623 -7.59 -6.34 26.42
N PHE A 624 -7.32 -6.73 25.17
CA PHE A 624 -5.97 -6.97 24.64
C PHE A 624 -5.74 -6.21 23.32
N LYS A 625 -6.58 -5.21 23.04
CA LYS A 625 -6.58 -4.49 21.76
C LYS A 625 -5.36 -3.59 21.60
N THR A 626 -4.90 -2.99 22.70
CA THR A 626 -3.79 -2.02 22.69
C THR A 626 -2.54 -2.59 23.33
N ILE A 627 -1.38 -2.15 22.82
CA ILE A 627 -0.08 -2.39 23.43
C ILE A 627 0.27 -1.14 24.23
N GLU A 628 0.62 -1.34 25.49
CA GLU A 628 1.19 -0.34 26.39
C GLU A 628 2.70 -0.33 26.28
N HIS A 629 3.27 0.87 26.28
CA HIS A 629 4.69 1.11 26.51
C HIS A 629 4.90 1.40 27.99
N VAL A 630 5.53 0.48 28.73
CA VAL A 630 5.71 0.64 30.17
C VAL A 630 6.51 1.92 30.45
N ALA A 631 7.72 2.04 29.92
CA ALA A 631 8.37 3.34 29.75
C ALA A 631 7.72 4.07 28.55
N PRO A 632 7.16 5.28 28.71
CA PRO A 632 6.34 5.92 27.69
C PRO A 632 7.16 6.39 26.48
N GLN A 633 6.51 6.56 25.32
CA GLN A 633 7.17 7.07 24.11
C GLN A 633 7.58 8.54 24.22
N LYS A 634 6.88 9.32 25.06
CA LYS A 634 7.24 10.71 25.35
C LYS A 634 7.83 10.78 26.74
N GLN A 635 9.11 11.08 26.81
CA GLN A 635 9.77 11.39 28.07
C GLN A 635 9.16 12.68 28.65
N GLU A 636 8.46 12.59 29.78
CA GLU A 636 8.10 13.79 30.54
C GLU A 636 9.36 14.47 31.07
N LYS A 637 9.49 15.78 30.85
CA LYS A 637 10.65 16.58 31.28
C LYS A 637 10.45 17.22 32.66
N SER A 638 9.42 16.80 33.39
CA SER A 638 9.09 17.35 34.70
C SER A 638 10.18 16.99 35.73
N PRO A 639 10.45 17.84 36.74
CA PRO A 639 11.38 17.50 37.82
C PRO A 639 10.82 16.30 38.59
N GLY A 640 11.51 15.15 38.54
CA GLY A 640 11.04 13.86 39.08
C GLY A 640 10.73 12.77 38.04
N ALA A 641 11.15 12.93 36.78
CA ALA A 641 10.99 11.91 35.74
C ALA A 641 11.77 10.62 36.09
N ASP A 642 11.06 9.57 36.50
CA ASP A 642 11.58 8.28 36.98
C ASP A 642 12.05 7.31 35.88
N TRP A 643 11.98 7.69 34.60
CA TRP A 643 12.34 6.81 33.50
C TRP A 643 13.80 6.98 33.09
N ASP A 644 14.53 5.86 32.99
CA ASP A 644 15.93 5.82 32.57
C ASP A 644 16.12 6.49 31.20
N THR A 645 16.98 7.52 31.15
CA THR A 645 17.24 8.28 29.93
C THR A 645 17.88 7.42 28.84
N ALA A 646 18.61 6.36 29.21
CA ALA A 646 19.27 5.48 28.25
C ALA A 646 18.29 4.73 27.34
N LEU A 647 17.04 4.54 27.79
CA LEU A 647 15.97 3.94 26.96
C LEU A 647 15.61 4.79 25.73
N TYR A 648 15.85 6.10 25.80
CA TYR A 648 15.46 7.06 24.76
C TYR A 648 16.60 7.39 23.79
N GLU A 649 17.83 7.00 24.10
CA GLU A 649 19.00 7.28 23.24
C GLU A 649 18.94 6.51 21.91
N ASN A 650 18.45 5.26 21.93
CA ASN A 650 18.33 4.39 20.76
C ASN A 650 16.91 3.86 20.55
N ASP A 651 15.91 4.62 21.03
CA ASP A 651 14.50 4.23 21.01
C ASP A 651 14.25 2.82 21.58
N ASP A 652 15.00 2.42 22.62
CA ASP A 652 14.88 1.12 23.27
C ASP A 652 13.53 0.98 24.01
N TYR A 653 12.83 2.09 24.29
CA TYR A 653 11.43 2.07 24.73
C TYR A 653 10.48 1.42 23.70
N GLU A 654 10.86 1.31 22.42
CA GLU A 654 10.06 0.60 21.42
C GLU A 654 10.26 -0.93 21.45
N LYS A 655 11.28 -1.45 22.14
CA LYS A 655 11.59 -2.89 22.20
C LYS A 655 10.48 -3.66 22.91
N ILE A 656 10.24 -4.90 22.46
CA ILE A 656 9.24 -5.82 23.04
C ILE A 656 9.36 -5.99 24.56
N GLY A 657 10.58 -5.90 25.12
CA GLY A 657 10.82 -5.93 26.55
C GLY A 657 10.18 -4.77 27.32
N ASN A 658 9.86 -3.66 26.67
CA ASN A 658 9.12 -2.54 27.25
C ASN A 658 7.60 -2.63 27.04
N LEU A 659 7.11 -3.65 26.32
CA LEU A 659 5.72 -3.73 25.88
C LEU A 659 4.87 -4.66 26.75
N LEU A 660 3.59 -4.30 26.87
CA LEU A 660 2.55 -5.04 27.60
C LEU A 660 1.19 -4.94 26.87
N LEU A 661 0.27 -5.88 27.09
CA LEU A 661 -1.10 -5.78 26.57
C LEU A 661 -2.01 -5.16 27.62
N LEU A 662 -2.75 -4.11 27.25
CA LEU A 662 -3.73 -3.48 28.13
C LEU A 662 -5.06 -3.18 27.40
N PRO A 663 -6.17 -3.07 28.15
CA PRO A 663 -7.41 -2.52 27.62
C PRO A 663 -7.25 -1.07 27.19
N THR A 664 -7.91 -0.67 26.09
CA THR A 664 -7.76 0.66 25.46
C THR A 664 -7.93 1.82 26.45
N LYS A 665 -8.95 1.75 27.32
CA LYS A 665 -9.23 2.82 28.30
C LYS A 665 -8.16 2.91 29.40
N ILE A 666 -7.61 1.77 29.81
CA ILE A 666 -6.61 1.72 30.87
C ILE A 666 -5.26 2.19 30.33
N ASN A 667 -4.86 1.73 29.14
CA ASN A 667 -3.67 2.23 28.43
C ASN A 667 -3.74 3.76 28.27
N SER A 668 -4.90 4.28 27.82
CA SER A 668 -5.10 5.74 27.69
C SER A 668 -4.99 6.49 29.02
N SER A 669 -5.37 5.86 30.14
CA SER A 669 -5.24 6.46 31.48
C SER A 669 -3.82 6.35 32.05
N ALA A 670 -3.10 5.27 31.74
CA ALA A 670 -1.71 5.05 32.15
C ALA A 670 -0.75 5.99 31.40
N SER A 671 -0.90 6.12 30.08
CA SER A 671 -0.24 7.10 29.21
C SER A 671 1.24 7.38 29.58
N ASN A 672 1.60 8.65 29.86
CA ASN A 672 2.98 9.05 30.17
C ASN A 672 3.28 9.11 31.68
N LYS A 673 2.48 8.46 32.52
CA LYS A 673 2.68 8.45 33.97
C LYS A 673 4.02 7.82 34.38
N SER A 674 4.43 8.08 35.63
CA SER A 674 5.67 7.54 36.21
C SER A 674 5.62 6.02 36.41
N TRP A 675 6.76 5.41 36.76
CA TRP A 675 6.79 3.98 37.07
C TRP A 675 5.87 3.64 38.24
N ILE A 676 5.93 4.41 39.34
CA ILE A 676 5.13 4.14 40.53
C ILE A 676 3.63 4.22 40.24
N ASP A 677 3.20 5.22 39.45
CA ASP A 677 1.84 5.31 38.97
C ASP A 677 1.44 4.05 38.20
N LYS A 678 2.21 3.67 37.18
CA LYS A 678 1.89 2.53 36.32
C LYS A 678 1.93 1.21 37.09
N TRP A 679 2.88 1.06 38.01
CA TRP A 679 2.96 -0.11 38.89
C TRP A 679 1.69 -0.30 39.71
N ILE A 680 1.09 0.77 40.25
CA ILE A 680 -0.19 0.69 40.97
C ILE A 680 -1.31 0.19 40.03
N TYR A 681 -1.37 0.69 38.79
CA TYR A 681 -2.36 0.22 37.81
C TYR A 681 -2.16 -1.28 37.52
N TYR A 682 -0.91 -1.71 37.34
CA TYR A 682 -0.54 -3.10 37.09
C TYR A 682 -0.87 -4.00 38.27
N SER A 683 -0.63 -3.55 39.51
CA SER A 683 -0.98 -4.26 40.73
C SER A 683 -2.49 -4.49 40.84
N HIS A 684 -3.31 -3.49 40.51
CA HIS A 684 -4.77 -3.67 40.45
C HIS A 684 -5.20 -4.71 39.41
N LEU A 685 -4.52 -4.76 38.26
CA LEU A 685 -4.82 -5.72 37.20
C LEU A 685 -4.30 -7.14 37.49
N ALA A 686 -3.25 -7.27 38.32
CA ALA A 686 -2.66 -8.54 38.74
C ALA A 686 -3.29 -9.09 40.04
N GLU A 687 -4.09 -8.30 40.76
CA GLU A 687 -4.74 -8.74 41.99
C GLU A 687 -5.99 -9.61 41.69
N THR A 688 -6.14 -10.65 42.49
CA THR A 688 -7.26 -11.62 42.42
C THR A 688 -8.11 -11.63 43.69
N ASP A 689 -7.60 -11.11 44.81
CA ASP A 689 -8.33 -10.95 46.08
C ASP A 689 -8.97 -9.54 46.16
N PRO A 690 -10.31 -9.45 46.13
CA PRO A 690 -11.01 -8.17 46.28
C PRO A 690 -10.68 -7.42 47.59
N SER A 691 -10.27 -8.13 48.64
CA SER A 691 -9.91 -7.55 49.94
C SER A 691 -8.63 -6.71 49.86
N ASN A 692 -7.71 -7.09 48.97
CA ASN A 692 -6.43 -6.40 48.77
C ASN A 692 -6.56 -5.17 47.86
N LEU A 693 -7.63 -5.07 47.05
CA LEU A 693 -7.90 -3.87 46.24
C LEU A 693 -8.10 -2.62 47.11
N ALA A 694 -8.64 -2.77 48.32
CA ALA A 694 -8.76 -1.67 49.28
C ALA A 694 -7.39 -1.24 49.86
N ALA A 695 -6.46 -2.18 50.01
CA ALA A 695 -5.09 -1.89 50.46
C ALA A 695 -4.29 -1.16 49.36
N LEU A 696 -4.46 -1.55 48.09
CA LEU A 696 -3.82 -0.87 46.95
C LEU A 696 -4.28 0.59 46.79
N LYS A 697 -5.50 0.93 47.21
CA LYS A 697 -5.96 2.33 47.29
C LYS A 697 -5.16 3.13 48.32
N ASN A 698 -5.00 2.59 49.52
CA ASN A 698 -4.19 3.23 50.56
C ASN A 698 -2.71 3.32 50.14
N GLU A 699 -2.21 2.33 49.42
CA GLU A 699 -0.84 2.34 48.87
C GLU A 699 -0.64 3.43 47.81
N ALA A 700 -1.65 3.70 46.98
CA ALA A 700 -1.63 4.83 46.05
C ALA A 700 -1.54 6.17 46.81
N ASP A 701 -2.35 6.36 47.85
CA ASP A 701 -2.34 7.56 48.70
C ASP A 701 -0.98 7.74 49.40
N ILE A 702 -0.38 6.66 49.92
CA ILE A 702 0.93 6.67 50.57
C ILE A 702 2.04 7.09 49.60
N ASN A 703 1.97 6.66 48.33
CA ASN A 703 2.95 6.99 47.31
C ASN A 703 2.63 8.32 46.59
N GLY A 704 1.60 9.06 47.02
CA GLY A 704 1.23 10.35 46.44
C GLY A 704 0.61 10.27 45.04
N VAL A 705 0.07 9.10 44.67
CA VAL A 705 -0.55 8.83 43.37
C VAL A 705 -2.05 9.05 43.46
N ASP A 706 -2.54 10.14 42.85
CA ASP A 706 -3.97 10.46 42.80
C ASP A 706 -4.68 9.63 41.71
N LEU A 707 -5.44 8.62 42.15
CA LEU A 707 -6.33 7.84 41.30
C LEU A 707 -7.75 8.39 41.45
N ASN A 708 -8.22 9.13 40.44
CA ASN A 708 -9.61 9.57 40.43
C ASN A 708 -10.60 8.38 40.49
N ASP A 709 -11.79 8.63 41.03
CA ASP A 709 -12.79 7.57 41.28
C ASP A 709 -13.20 6.82 40.00
N ASP A 710 -13.19 7.49 38.85
CA ASP A 710 -13.47 6.90 37.54
C ASP A 710 -12.41 5.87 37.12
N THR A 711 -11.12 6.16 37.38
CA THR A 711 -10.00 5.24 37.10
C THR A 711 -10.06 4.02 38.01
N ILE A 712 -10.39 4.22 39.29
CA ILE A 712 -10.57 3.12 40.24
C ILE A 712 -11.73 2.22 39.80
N ALA A 713 -12.87 2.82 39.45
CA ALA A 713 -14.02 2.06 38.96
C ALA A 713 -13.71 1.31 37.66
N LEU A 714 -12.84 1.86 36.79
CA LEU A 714 -12.37 1.19 35.58
C LEU A 714 -11.45 0.00 35.90
N LEU A 715 -10.47 0.16 36.79
CA LEU A 715 -9.55 -0.88 37.21
C LEU A 715 -10.29 -2.04 37.90
N GLN A 716 -11.21 -1.74 38.82
CA GLN A 716 -11.98 -2.76 39.55
C GLN A 716 -12.96 -3.54 38.66
N LYS A 717 -13.45 -2.96 37.57
CA LYS A 717 -14.32 -3.65 36.60
C LYS A 717 -13.54 -4.52 35.62
N THR A 718 -12.23 -4.34 35.52
CA THR A 718 -11.40 -5.05 34.54
C THR A 718 -11.03 -6.42 35.07
N GLN A 719 -11.15 -7.45 34.23
CA GLN A 719 -10.77 -8.81 34.60
C GLN A 719 -9.26 -8.93 34.83
N HIS A 720 -8.89 -9.71 35.84
CA HIS A 720 -7.51 -10.05 36.18
C HIS A 720 -6.67 -10.44 34.95
N LYS A 721 -5.45 -9.89 34.88
CA LYS A 721 -4.51 -10.05 33.77
C LYS A 721 -3.25 -10.78 34.23
N HIS A 722 -3.30 -12.11 34.18
CA HIS A 722 -2.21 -13.00 34.60
C HIS A 722 -0.82 -12.61 34.07
N HIS A 723 -0.72 -12.17 32.81
CA HIS A 723 0.57 -11.82 32.18
C HIS A 723 1.25 -10.57 32.77
N ILE A 724 0.56 -9.81 33.63
CA ILE A 724 1.08 -8.64 34.34
C ILE A 724 1.80 -9.03 35.64
N ILE A 725 1.48 -10.20 36.21
CA ILE A 725 2.05 -10.67 37.49
C ILE A 725 3.58 -10.56 37.54
N PRO A 726 4.36 -10.99 36.52
CA PRO A 726 5.81 -10.85 36.54
C PRO A 726 6.28 -9.41 36.75
N ILE A 727 5.63 -8.44 36.09
CA ILE A 727 5.99 -7.02 36.15
C ILE A 727 5.76 -6.45 37.56
N VAL A 728 4.64 -6.81 38.19
CA VAL A 728 4.29 -6.33 39.54
C VAL A 728 5.31 -6.79 40.58
N GLN A 729 5.95 -7.95 40.39
CA GLN A 729 6.99 -8.46 41.29
C GLN A 729 8.26 -7.61 41.35
N LEU A 730 8.47 -6.67 40.42
CA LEU A 730 9.55 -5.67 40.54
C LEU A 730 9.33 -4.73 41.73
N GLY A 731 8.07 -4.54 42.14
CA GLY A 731 7.68 -3.65 43.24
C GLY A 731 7.67 -2.17 42.88
N ALA A 732 7.08 -1.38 43.78
CA ALA A 732 6.97 0.07 43.71
C ALA A 732 8.32 0.79 43.52
N THR A 733 9.38 0.28 44.18
CA THR A 733 10.74 0.83 44.12
C THR A 733 11.62 0.16 43.06
N GLY A 734 11.04 -0.72 42.21
CA GLY A 734 11.75 -1.38 41.13
C GLY A 734 12.27 -0.39 40.09
N GLN A 735 13.40 -0.70 39.46
CA GLN A 735 13.97 0.12 38.40
C GLN A 735 13.61 -0.48 37.03
N TRP A 736 12.84 0.27 36.23
CA TRP A 736 12.53 -0.08 34.85
C TRP A 736 13.54 0.59 33.91
N ASP A 737 14.77 0.09 33.94
CA ASP A 737 15.91 0.64 33.21
C ASP A 737 16.18 -0.09 31.88
N LYS A 738 17.13 0.45 31.10
CA LYS A 738 17.55 -0.15 29.83
C LYS A 738 18.02 -1.60 29.97
N SER A 739 18.83 -1.90 30.99
CA SER A 739 19.37 -3.26 31.17
C SER A 739 18.26 -4.27 31.45
N PHE A 740 17.24 -3.87 32.22
CA PHE A 740 16.07 -4.70 32.49
C PHE A 740 15.23 -4.91 31.22
N VAL A 741 14.98 -3.87 30.43
CA VAL A 741 14.25 -3.98 29.16
C VAL A 741 14.97 -4.91 28.18
N GLU A 742 16.31 -4.86 28.13
CA GLU A 742 17.12 -5.79 27.33
C GLU A 742 16.97 -7.24 27.81
N LYS A 743 17.11 -7.50 29.12
CA LYS A 743 16.91 -8.84 29.70
C LYS A 743 15.51 -9.39 29.45
N ARG A 744 14.48 -8.55 29.56
CA ARG A 744 13.09 -8.94 29.28
C ARG A 744 12.89 -9.21 27.79
N THR A 745 13.51 -8.42 26.92
CA THR A 745 13.52 -8.66 25.47
C THR A 745 14.13 -10.02 25.14
N GLU A 746 15.29 -10.34 25.71
CA GLU A 746 15.94 -11.65 25.55
C GLU A 746 15.05 -12.80 26.01
N ARG A 747 14.43 -12.67 27.20
CA ARG A 747 13.53 -13.68 27.76
C ARG A 747 12.30 -13.92 26.88
N ILE A 748 11.71 -12.85 26.34
CA ILE A 748 10.59 -12.94 25.40
C ILE A 748 11.03 -13.68 24.14
N CYS A 749 12.18 -13.33 23.57
CA CYS A 749 12.71 -14.01 22.39
C CYS A 749 12.95 -15.52 22.66
N ASP A 750 13.48 -15.89 23.83
CA ASP A 750 13.71 -17.29 24.18
C ASP A 750 12.42 -18.11 24.20
N ILE A 751 11.40 -17.63 24.92
CA ILE A 751 10.10 -18.31 25.03
C ILE A 751 9.39 -18.31 23.69
N LEU A 752 9.48 -17.21 22.95
CA LEU A 752 8.86 -17.09 21.63
C LEU A 752 9.42 -18.15 20.68
N TRP A 753 10.75 -18.27 20.56
CA TRP A 753 11.40 -19.28 19.72
C TRP A 753 10.97 -20.69 20.10
N GLU A 754 11.06 -21.04 21.39
CA GLU A 754 10.73 -22.38 21.88
C GLU A 754 9.31 -22.83 21.49
N ARG A 755 8.36 -21.89 21.39
CA ARG A 755 6.98 -22.20 21.04
C ARG A 755 6.69 -22.16 19.55
N ILE A 756 7.11 -21.11 18.86
CA ILE A 756 6.74 -20.95 17.44
C ILE A 756 7.59 -21.83 16.54
N TYR A 757 8.82 -22.16 16.93
CA TYR A 757 9.67 -23.03 16.13
C TYR A 757 9.13 -24.48 16.12
N GLU A 758 8.46 -24.93 17.18
CA GLU A 758 7.74 -26.23 17.19
C GLU A 758 6.67 -26.33 16.11
N TRP A 759 6.08 -25.21 15.69
CA TRP A 759 5.11 -25.20 14.59
C TRP A 759 5.76 -25.36 13.20
N LEU A 760 7.09 -25.36 13.14
CA LEU A 760 7.89 -25.62 11.93
C LEU A 760 8.62 -26.97 11.94
N LEU A 761 8.64 -27.66 13.08
CA LEU A 761 9.08 -29.06 13.22
C LEU A 761 7.95 -30.00 12.79
#